data_AF-A0A261CUK0-F1
#
_entry.id   AF-A0A261CUK0-F1
#
_cell.length_a   1.000
_cell.length_b   1.000
_cell.length_c   1.000
_cell.angle_alpha   90.00
_cell.angle_beta   90.00
_cell.angle_gamma   90.00
#
_symmetry.space_group_name_H-M   'P 1'
#
loop_
_entity.id
_entity.type
_entity.pdbx_description
1 polymer ?
#
loop_
_entity_poly.entity_id
_entity_poly.type
_entity_poly.pdbx_seq_one_letter_code
_entity_poly.pdbx_strand_id
1 'polypeptide(L)'
;MPAENSPMIVVNIHDLGGLLVANDAGTRRLSRINTSQDLGPIRPPVGRPAHGRPICSYDSPMGNRVHRSLPAFGDAMRRRDPGFDALRRALRPAIVVPVGAAIALQVGGVQTPLFTIFGSFALLVLVDFPGTRGRRAVSYTVLAVVGYAFISAATFLAKPGWLGALSMLVVGVVVSYAAILSSSFSAAQRAALLLFVLPVASPSGPLSDRLLGWTLALVFSVPAALFLLPPRHHDELRERARDVCAGLAGYLDSRSAEAHPDDIAAAMDRLRQIYLGTDTRPSGLTAGSRALIRVVDDLEWLTSQVSNPQPPLPDAMREHAVDVLRRSVDVLTTDTAASRAALNDAVAALTSLLQNRFGAHIELIVADESEVDAESTGMRLLSAHTVCSTIALVGRTVAWASAADARPMVSKILGGQLPPTGVADLVLSEYAATRMSVSSTVIKNSVIARNALRTGFGLAAAVALIHVVPVQHGFWVVLGAMSVLRTSALTTGSNVARAVLGTAAGFVLGALIVTALGTNEVALWIALPVAAFGAAYIPKVISFAAGQAAFTVLVITLFNVLDPTGWRIGLVRVEDIAIGCAVAVVVSAVMWPRGVATTARAAIDTAQDVFLRYLIAVTARITAGSTPAGEAAVEDLREQGLLAYRAADDAARQYLSETGTAVEKRTPVVRAVSRANRLRVVADSIADLVPTANPGVTGPRLCAVIDAHASHIGAVGVDGAERIAAQAVAALRADTEENGISVAQARPLIATTAYLGELELFESPDSASDAARTE
;
A
#
# COMPACT_ATOMS: atom_id res chain seq x y z
N MET A 1 52.64 -14.47 -50.11
CA MET A 1 51.93 -15.03 -51.29
C MET A 1 50.45 -15.22 -50.95
N PRO A 2 49.53 -15.14 -51.93
CA PRO A 2 48.21 -14.47 -51.80
C PRO A 2 47.01 -15.47 -51.72
N ALA A 3 45.71 -15.13 -51.82
CA ALA A 3 45.05 -13.91 -52.34
C ALA A 3 43.61 -13.64 -51.79
N GLU A 4 43.06 -12.49 -52.18
CA GLU A 4 41.71 -12.21 -52.74
C GLU A 4 40.52 -13.18 -52.44
N ASN A 5 39.26 -12.75 -52.24
CA ASN A 5 38.57 -11.61 -52.84
C ASN A 5 37.23 -11.27 -52.10
N SER A 6 36.72 -10.03 -52.27
CA SER A 6 35.34 -9.66 -51.89
C SER A 6 34.35 -9.92 -53.05
N PRO A 7 33.03 -9.72 -52.84
CA PRO A 7 32.47 -8.46 -53.34
C PRO A 7 31.45 -7.78 -52.40
N MET A 8 31.20 -6.51 -52.71
CA MET A 8 30.30 -5.58 -52.04
C MET A 8 28.99 -5.48 -52.84
N ILE A 9 27.83 -5.38 -52.17
CA ILE A 9 26.58 -4.89 -52.78
C ILE A 9 26.02 -3.78 -51.90
N VAL A 10 25.78 -2.62 -52.52
CA VAL A 10 25.13 -1.41 -51.99
C VAL A 10 23.72 -1.33 -52.61
N VAL A 11 22.88 -0.37 -52.14
CA VAL A 11 21.53 0.05 -52.63
C VAL A 11 20.39 -0.43 -51.70
N ASN A 12 19.46 0.40 -51.20
CA ASN A 12 19.28 1.86 -51.34
C ASN A 12 18.69 2.51 -50.07
N ILE A 13 18.88 3.82 -49.92
CA ILE A 13 18.12 4.67 -48.97
C ILE A 13 17.09 5.47 -49.78
N HIS A 14 15.93 4.86 -50.03
CA HIS A 14 14.71 5.55 -50.47
C HIS A 14 13.54 4.54 -50.45
N ASP A 15 12.85 4.44 -49.31
CA ASP A 15 11.41 4.26 -49.35
C ASP A 15 10.76 4.91 -48.13
N LEU A 16 9.76 5.75 -48.39
CA LEU A 16 9.25 6.77 -47.47
C LEU A 16 7.76 6.55 -47.25
N GLY A 17 7.37 6.39 -45.99
CA GLY A 17 6.08 6.88 -45.49
C GLY A 17 4.82 6.07 -45.85
N GLY A 18 3.80 6.28 -45.01
CA GLY A 18 2.43 5.83 -45.28
C GLY A 18 1.99 4.62 -44.46
N LEU A 19 1.47 4.88 -43.25
CA LEU A 19 0.34 4.12 -42.68
C LEU A 19 -0.28 4.90 -41.51
N LEU A 20 -0.97 5.97 -41.88
CA LEU A 20 -1.91 6.70 -41.04
C LEU A 20 -3.13 7.01 -41.93
N VAL A 21 -4.33 6.78 -41.39
CA VAL A 21 -5.67 7.12 -41.95
C VAL A 21 -6.35 6.07 -42.85
N ALA A 22 -7.60 5.79 -42.45
CA ALA A 22 -8.77 5.25 -43.18
C ALA A 22 -8.73 3.84 -43.80
N ASN A 23 -9.69 3.02 -43.34
CA ASN A 23 -10.76 2.61 -44.26
C ASN A 23 -12.10 2.49 -43.52
N ASP A 24 -13.10 3.22 -43.99
CA ASP A 24 -14.52 3.08 -43.67
C ASP A 24 -15.27 2.74 -44.99
N ALA A 25 -16.51 2.30 -44.90
CA ALA A 25 -17.43 1.89 -45.96
C ALA A 25 -17.37 0.41 -46.41
N GLY A 26 -18.47 -0.30 -46.13
CA GLY A 26 -18.73 -1.68 -46.56
C GLY A 26 -20.20 -2.10 -46.38
N THR A 27 -21.16 -1.26 -46.80
CA THR A 27 -22.61 -1.47 -46.60
C THR A 27 -23.25 -2.46 -47.60
N ARG A 28 -24.27 -3.21 -47.10
CA ARG A 28 -25.40 -3.96 -47.76
C ARG A 28 -25.56 -5.34 -47.07
N ARG A 29 -26.75 -5.92 -46.81
CA ARG A 29 -28.16 -5.61 -47.18
C ARG A 29 -29.16 -6.33 -46.25
N LEU A 30 -30.31 -5.70 -45.95
CA LEU A 30 -31.69 -6.25 -45.77
C LEU A 30 -31.90 -7.54 -44.91
N SER A 31 -32.68 -7.53 -43.82
CA SER A 31 -34.17 -7.56 -43.85
C SER A 31 -34.79 -7.15 -42.50
N ARG A 32 -35.75 -6.21 -42.46
CA ARG A 32 -37.20 -6.44 -42.25
C ARG A 32 -37.59 -7.63 -41.34
N ILE A 33 -37.94 -7.33 -40.08
CA ILE A 33 -39.22 -7.74 -39.47
C ILE A 33 -39.82 -6.49 -38.82
N ASN A 34 -41.15 -6.35 -38.92
CA ASN A 34 -41.92 -5.22 -38.41
C ASN A 34 -43.06 -5.78 -37.56
N THR A 35 -43.14 -5.39 -36.28
CA THR A 35 -44.36 -5.57 -35.49
C THR A 35 -44.58 -4.34 -34.61
N SER A 36 -45.63 -3.60 -34.94
CA SER A 36 -46.15 -2.46 -34.20
C SER A 36 -46.83 -2.89 -32.90
N GLN A 37 -46.71 -2.09 -31.84
CA GLN A 37 -47.90 -1.74 -31.07
C GLN A 37 -47.76 -0.40 -30.33
N ASP A 38 -48.87 0.32 -30.34
CA ASP A 38 -49.06 1.72 -29.99
C ASP A 38 -48.73 2.11 -28.54
N LEU A 39 -48.33 3.37 -28.34
CA LEU A 39 -49.00 4.32 -27.41
C LEU A 39 -48.47 5.75 -27.64
N GLY A 40 -49.39 6.74 -27.62
CA GLY A 40 -49.14 8.09 -28.13
C GLY A 40 -48.48 9.10 -27.15
N PRO A 41 -48.10 10.30 -27.64
CA PRO A 41 -47.34 11.27 -26.86
C PRO A 41 -48.23 12.21 -26.02
N ILE A 42 -47.93 12.32 -24.72
CA ILE A 42 -48.56 13.30 -23.82
C ILE A 42 -47.71 14.58 -23.77
N ARG A 43 -48.35 15.73 -24.06
CA ARG A 43 -47.76 17.08 -23.91
C ARG A 43 -47.77 17.53 -22.44
N PRO A 44 -46.78 18.31 -21.97
CA PRO A 44 -46.88 19.00 -20.68
C PRO A 44 -47.76 20.27 -20.79
N PRO A 45 -48.56 20.62 -19.79
CA PRO A 45 -49.28 21.89 -19.74
C PRO A 45 -48.46 23.02 -19.10
N VAL A 46 -48.67 24.24 -19.58
CA VAL A 46 -48.17 25.50 -19.00
C VAL A 46 -49.28 26.15 -18.18
N GLY A 47 -49.02 26.58 -16.93
CA GLY A 47 -50.06 27.18 -16.07
C GLY A 47 -49.55 27.90 -14.81
N ARG A 48 -49.38 29.23 -14.92
CA ARG A 48 -49.01 30.27 -13.93
C ARG A 48 -50.16 30.59 -12.91
N PRO A 49 -50.04 31.55 -11.94
CA PRO A 49 -48.86 32.18 -11.28
C PRO A 49 -49.00 32.56 -9.75
N ALA A 50 -47.95 33.21 -9.23
CA ALA A 50 -47.95 34.41 -8.34
C ALA A 50 -48.14 34.32 -6.81
N HIS A 51 -47.08 34.72 -6.08
CA HIS A 51 -46.99 35.68 -4.95
C HIS A 51 -45.49 35.73 -4.51
N GLY A 52 -44.76 36.83 -4.27
CA GLY A 52 -44.96 38.24 -4.59
C GLY A 52 -43.81 39.15 -4.05
N ARG A 53 -43.29 40.06 -4.89
CA ARG A 53 -42.38 41.21 -4.57
C ARG A 53 -40.90 40.93 -4.15
N PRO A 54 -39.98 41.91 -4.32
CA PRO A 54 -39.86 42.91 -5.40
C PRO A 54 -38.45 42.96 -6.05
N ILE A 55 -38.31 43.66 -7.18
CA ILE A 55 -37.03 43.94 -7.86
C ILE A 55 -36.69 45.44 -7.69
N CYS A 56 -35.50 45.74 -7.17
CA CYS A 56 -34.63 46.90 -7.42
C CYS A 56 -33.43 46.78 -6.44
N SER A 57 -32.21 47.21 -6.75
CA SER A 57 -31.67 47.86 -7.96
C SER A 57 -30.19 47.45 -8.14
N TYR A 58 -29.67 47.65 -9.35
CA TYR A 58 -28.30 47.30 -9.71
C TYR A 58 -27.35 48.44 -9.30
N ASP A 59 -26.65 48.31 -8.18
CA ASP A 59 -25.51 49.17 -7.84
C ASP A 59 -24.25 48.31 -7.69
N SER A 60 -23.31 48.50 -8.61
CA SER A 60 -21.99 47.89 -8.57
C SER A 60 -20.93 48.93 -8.22
N PRO A 61 -20.28 48.84 -7.06
CA PRO A 61 -18.92 49.32 -6.90
C PRO A 61 -17.96 48.18 -7.27
N MET A 62 -17.17 48.40 -8.33
CA MET A 62 -15.99 47.59 -8.61
C MET A 62 -14.99 47.73 -7.44
N GLY A 63 -15.01 46.79 -6.49
CA GLY A 63 -14.24 47.00 -5.26
C GLY A 63 -14.04 45.78 -4.35
N ASN A 64 -14.07 44.54 -4.84
CA ASN A 64 -13.68 43.39 -3.99
C ASN A 64 -13.27 42.08 -4.70
N ARG A 65 -12.46 42.14 -5.77
CA ARG A 65 -11.87 40.90 -6.38
C ARG A 65 -10.67 40.33 -5.61
N VAL A 66 -10.10 41.06 -4.65
CA VAL A 66 -8.87 40.63 -3.93
C VAL A 66 -9.18 39.76 -2.69
N HIS A 67 -10.33 39.92 -2.03
CA HIS A 67 -10.65 39.16 -0.81
C HIS A 67 -11.29 37.78 -1.02
N ARG A 68 -11.74 37.41 -2.23
CA ARG A 68 -12.29 36.07 -2.51
C ARG A 68 -11.26 35.02 -2.96
N SER A 69 -10.04 35.42 -3.31
CA SER A 69 -8.99 34.48 -3.73
C SER A 69 -8.32 33.77 -2.55
N LEU A 70 -8.18 34.43 -1.39
CA LEU A 70 -7.53 33.87 -0.20
C LEU A 70 -8.27 32.66 0.41
N PRO A 71 -9.61 32.65 0.58
CA PRO A 71 -10.33 31.46 1.03
C PRO A 71 -10.21 30.31 0.02
N ALA A 72 -10.43 30.59 -1.27
CA ALA A 72 -10.35 29.58 -2.33
C ALA A 72 -8.93 28.98 -2.47
N PHE A 73 -7.88 29.79 -2.30
CA PHE A 73 -6.49 29.33 -2.27
C PHE A 73 -6.18 28.54 -0.99
N GLY A 74 -6.70 28.98 0.16
CA GLY A 74 -6.62 28.25 1.42
C GLY A 74 -7.27 26.87 1.35
N ASP A 75 -8.43 26.76 0.71
CA ASP A 75 -9.16 25.50 0.55
C ASP A 75 -8.53 24.62 -0.54
N ALA A 76 -8.02 25.21 -1.63
CA ALA A 76 -7.24 24.48 -2.62
C ALA A 76 -5.91 23.96 -2.06
N MET A 77 -5.25 24.70 -1.16
CA MET A 77 -4.09 24.22 -0.41
C MET A 77 -4.49 23.14 0.59
N ARG A 78 -5.56 23.30 1.39
CA ARG A 78 -6.02 22.24 2.29
C ARG A 78 -6.38 20.94 1.57
N ARG A 79 -6.86 21.02 0.31
CA ARG A 79 -7.11 19.85 -0.55
C ARG A 79 -5.83 19.20 -1.11
N ARG A 80 -4.67 19.88 -1.12
CA ARG A 80 -3.38 19.36 -1.64
C ARG A 80 -2.30 19.13 -0.57
N ASP A 81 -2.43 19.78 0.58
CA ASP A 81 -1.54 19.66 1.75
C ASP A 81 -2.41 19.70 3.03
N PRO A 82 -3.14 18.61 3.34
CA PRO A 82 -3.96 18.51 4.55
C PRO A 82 -3.14 18.81 5.80
N GLY A 83 -3.61 19.75 6.63
CA GLY A 83 -2.91 20.14 7.85
C GLY A 83 -1.58 20.89 7.64
N PHE A 84 -1.19 21.26 6.42
CA PHE A 84 0.08 21.94 6.11
C PHE A 84 1.34 21.13 6.48
N ASP A 85 1.34 19.79 6.33
CA ASP A 85 2.51 18.96 6.65
C ASP A 85 3.65 19.14 5.64
N ALA A 86 3.34 19.20 4.34
CA ALA A 86 4.33 19.43 3.30
C ALA A 86 4.99 20.81 3.48
N LEU A 87 4.19 21.84 3.80
CA LEU A 87 4.67 23.20 4.10
C LEU A 87 5.64 23.21 5.30
N ARG A 88 5.23 22.64 6.44
CA ARG A 88 6.05 22.55 7.66
C ARG A 88 7.37 21.81 7.42
N ARG A 89 7.34 20.76 6.60
CA ARG A 89 8.50 19.94 6.30
C ARG A 89 9.45 20.61 5.32
N ALA A 90 8.94 21.35 4.35
CA ALA A 90 9.74 22.14 3.41
C ALA A 90 10.42 23.35 4.06
N LEU A 91 9.88 23.88 5.15
CA LEU A 91 10.51 24.96 5.92
C LEU A 91 11.83 24.50 6.59
N ARG A 92 11.96 23.23 6.99
CA ARG A 92 13.19 22.72 7.63
C ARG A 92 14.42 22.80 6.72
N PRO A 93 14.45 22.21 5.51
CA PRO A 93 15.61 22.32 4.61
C PRO A 93 15.81 23.76 4.11
N ALA A 94 14.74 24.57 3.98
CA ALA A 94 14.86 25.99 3.65
C ALA A 94 15.72 26.79 4.65
N ILE A 95 15.72 26.40 5.92
CA ILE A 95 16.55 27.02 6.97
C ILE A 95 17.88 26.28 7.11
N VAL A 96 17.85 24.94 7.19
CA VAL A 96 19.04 24.13 7.53
C VAL A 96 20.05 24.04 6.40
N VAL A 97 19.62 23.94 5.13
CA VAL A 97 20.56 23.79 4.00
C VAL A 97 21.45 25.03 3.83
N PRO A 98 20.92 26.28 3.82
CA PRO A 98 21.77 27.47 3.77
C PRO A 98 22.72 27.59 4.97
N VAL A 99 22.22 27.38 6.20
CA VAL A 99 23.03 27.49 7.43
C VAL A 99 24.16 26.44 7.44
N GLY A 100 23.84 25.20 7.10
CA GLY A 100 24.83 24.13 6.97
C GLY A 100 25.86 24.39 5.88
N ALA A 101 25.44 24.91 4.72
CA ALA A 101 26.35 25.31 3.65
C ALA A 101 27.33 26.41 4.08
N ALA A 102 26.82 27.47 4.71
CA ALA A 102 27.63 28.61 5.17
C ALA A 102 28.70 28.18 6.19
N ILE A 103 28.33 27.32 7.15
CA ILE A 103 29.27 26.83 8.17
C ILE A 103 30.28 25.85 7.55
N ALA A 104 29.85 24.99 6.64
CA ALA A 104 30.72 24.03 5.97
C ALA A 104 31.79 24.71 5.08
N LEU A 105 31.47 25.85 4.47
CA LEU A 105 32.41 26.69 3.71
C LEU A 105 33.51 27.31 4.58
N GLN A 106 33.26 27.53 5.88
CA GLN A 106 34.21 28.17 6.80
C GLN A 106 35.07 27.16 7.57
N VAL A 107 34.59 25.93 7.78
CA VAL A 107 35.19 24.95 8.70
C VAL A 107 35.85 23.77 7.99
N GLY A 108 35.47 23.48 6.73
CA GLY A 108 35.92 22.29 6.01
C GLY A 108 36.74 22.56 4.76
N GLY A 109 37.28 21.49 4.18
CA GLY A 109 37.89 21.52 2.85
C GLY A 109 36.86 21.43 1.72
N VAL A 110 37.36 21.33 0.48
CA VAL A 110 36.58 21.50 -0.77
C VAL A 110 35.35 20.59 -0.86
N GLN A 111 35.39 19.39 -0.28
CA GLN A 111 34.26 18.44 -0.32
C GLN A 111 33.27 18.59 0.83
N THR A 112 33.62 19.29 1.91
CA THR A 112 32.76 19.42 3.10
C THR A 112 31.40 20.07 2.79
N PRO A 113 31.28 21.21 2.08
CA PRO A 113 29.99 21.81 1.79
C PRO A 113 29.06 20.85 1.06
N LEU A 114 29.56 20.21 0.00
CA LEU A 114 28.81 19.25 -0.81
C LEU A 114 28.25 18.10 0.05
N PHE A 115 29.05 17.51 0.95
CA PHE A 115 28.57 16.46 1.85
C PHE A 115 27.59 16.99 2.92
N THR A 116 27.77 18.21 3.43
CA THR A 116 26.81 18.84 4.37
C THR A 116 25.46 19.08 3.72
N ILE A 117 25.45 19.59 2.48
CA ILE A 117 24.23 19.96 1.77
C ILE A 117 23.44 18.71 1.34
N PHE A 118 24.09 17.76 0.66
CA PHE A 118 23.44 16.50 0.28
C PHE A 118 23.05 15.65 1.49
N GLY A 119 23.86 15.64 2.55
CA GLY A 119 23.51 14.99 3.81
C GLY A 119 22.26 15.61 4.45
N SER A 120 22.16 16.95 4.48
CA SER A 120 20.99 17.66 5.02
C SER A 120 19.74 17.43 4.17
N PHE A 121 19.88 17.43 2.83
CA PHE A 121 18.81 17.08 1.91
C PHE A 121 18.36 15.61 2.10
N ALA A 122 19.29 14.68 2.31
CA ALA A 122 18.98 13.29 2.60
C ALA A 122 18.15 13.15 3.90
N LEU A 123 18.58 13.81 4.98
CA LEU A 123 17.95 13.74 6.30
C LEU A 123 16.58 14.45 6.41
N LEU A 124 16.39 15.55 5.68
CA LEU A 124 15.20 16.42 5.78
C LEU A 124 14.19 16.26 4.64
N VAL A 125 14.63 15.87 3.44
CA VAL A 125 13.77 15.79 2.23
C VAL A 125 13.56 14.35 1.79
N LEU A 126 14.60 13.51 1.78
CA LEU A 126 14.49 12.12 1.30
C LEU A 126 13.95 11.15 2.36
N VAL A 127 14.23 11.39 3.64
CA VAL A 127 13.82 10.53 4.77
C VAL A 127 12.58 11.06 5.47
N ASP A 128 11.71 10.14 5.87
CA ASP A 128 10.59 10.41 6.78
C ASP A 128 10.36 9.25 7.73
N PHE A 129 10.99 9.29 8.90
CA PHE A 129 10.80 8.23 9.88
C PHE A 129 9.45 8.33 10.59
N PRO A 130 8.64 7.25 10.62
CA PRO A 130 7.35 7.26 11.27
C PRO A 130 7.42 7.03 12.78
N GLY A 131 6.37 7.50 13.49
CA GLY A 131 6.14 7.26 14.90
C GLY A 131 6.65 8.36 15.84
N THR A 132 6.71 8.04 17.14
CA THR A 132 7.01 9.01 18.21
C THR A 132 8.43 9.59 18.11
N ARG A 133 8.65 10.76 18.73
CA ARG A 133 9.95 11.48 18.68
C ARG A 133 11.14 10.59 19.06
N GLY A 134 11.02 9.76 20.10
CA GLY A 134 12.07 8.82 20.50
C GLY A 134 12.39 7.78 19.42
N ARG A 135 11.36 7.19 18.78
CA ARG A 135 11.55 6.24 17.68
C ARG A 135 12.19 6.88 16.45
N ARG A 136 11.79 8.12 16.12
CA ARG A 136 12.40 8.92 15.05
C ARG A 136 13.87 9.21 15.35
N ALA A 137 14.20 9.57 16.59
CA ALA A 137 15.58 9.82 17.03
C ALA A 137 16.47 8.57 16.83
N VAL A 138 16.06 7.39 17.31
CA VAL A 138 16.85 6.16 17.10
C VAL A 138 16.98 5.81 15.61
N SER A 139 15.93 6.03 14.81
CA SER A 139 16.01 5.79 13.36
C SER A 139 17.00 6.73 12.68
N TYR A 140 17.07 8.00 13.09
CA TYR A 140 18.12 8.95 12.68
C TYR A 140 19.51 8.53 13.16
N THR A 141 19.67 8.01 14.39
CA THR A 141 20.95 7.48 14.89
C THR A 141 21.44 6.28 14.08
N VAL A 142 20.56 5.34 13.73
CA VAL A 142 20.91 4.20 12.87
C VAL A 142 21.35 4.68 11.50
N LEU A 143 20.63 5.64 10.89
CA LEU A 143 21.03 6.24 9.61
C LEU A 143 22.34 7.02 9.72
N ALA A 144 22.62 7.67 10.85
CA ALA A 144 23.90 8.33 11.11
C ALA A 144 25.08 7.35 11.03
N VAL A 145 24.99 6.23 11.76
CA VAL A 145 26.01 5.16 11.78
C VAL A 145 26.16 4.52 10.41
N VAL A 146 25.05 4.20 9.73
CA VAL A 146 25.08 3.69 8.34
C VAL A 146 25.75 4.70 7.40
N GLY A 147 25.50 6.00 7.56
CA GLY A 147 26.15 7.06 6.79
C GLY A 147 27.66 7.10 6.99
N TYR A 148 28.16 7.02 8.24
CA TYR A 148 29.60 6.94 8.51
C TYR A 148 30.23 5.70 7.86
N ALA A 149 29.59 4.54 7.98
CA ALA A 149 30.08 3.30 7.39
C ALA A 149 30.10 3.36 5.85
N PHE A 150 29.00 3.81 5.23
CA PHE A 150 28.86 3.90 3.78
C PHE A 150 29.80 4.93 3.17
N ILE A 151 29.91 6.13 3.75
CA ILE A 151 30.82 7.16 3.24
C ILE A 151 32.28 6.70 3.34
N SER A 152 32.65 6.04 4.43
CA SER A 152 33.99 5.48 4.60
C SER A 152 34.28 4.38 3.57
N ALA A 153 33.42 3.36 3.49
CA ALA A 153 33.58 2.24 2.56
C ALA A 153 33.64 2.71 1.10
N ALA A 154 32.67 3.54 0.67
CA ALA A 154 32.63 4.12 -0.67
C ALA A 154 33.91 4.88 -1.02
N THR A 155 34.46 5.67 -0.10
CA THR A 155 35.67 6.47 -0.33
C THR A 155 36.91 5.61 -0.60
N PHE A 156 37.00 4.41 0.00
CA PHE A 156 38.07 3.45 -0.31
C PHE A 156 37.78 2.63 -1.58
N LEU A 157 36.53 2.19 -1.76
CA LEU A 157 36.12 1.30 -2.85
C LEU A 157 36.02 2.01 -4.22
N ALA A 158 35.97 3.34 -4.25
CA ALA A 158 35.91 4.13 -5.48
C ALA A 158 37.17 4.09 -6.35
N LYS A 159 38.34 3.71 -5.81
CA LYS A 159 39.63 3.79 -6.54
C LYS A 159 39.68 2.88 -7.77
N PRO A 160 39.36 1.57 -7.70
CA PRO A 160 39.16 0.74 -8.88
C PRO A 160 37.70 0.88 -9.33
N GLY A 161 37.46 1.45 -10.52
CA GLY A 161 36.07 1.70 -10.97
C GLY A 161 35.18 0.46 -11.04
N TRP A 162 35.76 -0.71 -11.33
CA TRP A 162 35.06 -1.99 -11.28
C TRP A 162 34.64 -2.39 -9.86
N LEU A 163 35.44 -2.04 -8.84
CA LEU A 163 35.14 -2.29 -7.43
C LEU A 163 34.09 -1.30 -6.91
N GLY A 164 34.10 -0.07 -7.40
CA GLY A 164 33.02 0.91 -7.23
C GLY A 164 31.68 0.38 -7.76
N ALA A 165 31.66 -0.13 -8.99
CA ALA A 165 30.47 -0.72 -9.59
C ALA A 165 30.00 -2.00 -8.86
N LEU A 166 30.90 -2.91 -8.50
CA LEU A 166 30.58 -4.14 -7.79
C LEU A 166 30.06 -3.88 -6.37
N SER A 167 30.67 -2.93 -5.64
CA SER A 167 30.19 -2.55 -4.32
C SER A 167 28.85 -1.80 -4.39
N MET A 168 28.61 -1.00 -5.44
CA MET A 168 27.30 -0.41 -5.72
C MET A 168 26.22 -1.45 -6.01
N LEU A 169 26.56 -2.55 -6.70
CA LEU A 169 25.64 -3.68 -6.88
C LEU A 169 25.23 -4.27 -5.52
N VAL A 170 26.21 -4.61 -4.67
CA VAL A 170 25.96 -5.21 -3.34
C VAL A 170 25.16 -4.26 -2.45
N VAL A 171 25.57 -3.01 -2.30
CA VAL A 171 24.86 -2.01 -1.48
C VAL A 171 23.47 -1.72 -2.06
N GLY A 172 23.34 -1.61 -3.38
CA GLY A 172 22.07 -1.41 -4.08
C GLY A 172 21.06 -2.51 -3.81
N VAL A 173 21.49 -3.78 -3.86
CA VAL A 173 20.66 -4.94 -3.52
C VAL A 173 20.34 -4.97 -2.02
N VAL A 174 21.35 -4.90 -1.15
CA VAL A 174 21.18 -5.02 0.31
C VAL A 174 20.28 -3.92 0.87
N VAL A 175 20.48 -2.66 0.49
CA VAL A 175 19.66 -1.53 0.95
C VAL A 175 18.24 -1.62 0.39
N SER A 176 18.08 -2.03 -0.87
CA SER A 176 16.75 -2.19 -1.48
C SER A 176 15.99 -3.41 -0.96
N TYR A 177 16.68 -4.42 -0.45
CA TYR A 177 16.08 -5.59 0.21
C TYR A 177 15.76 -5.31 1.68
N ALA A 178 16.66 -4.63 2.41
CA ALA A 178 16.43 -4.19 3.78
C ALA A 178 15.21 -3.25 3.91
N ALA A 179 14.91 -2.48 2.86
CA ALA A 179 13.74 -1.61 2.77
C ALA A 179 12.38 -2.34 2.97
N ILE A 180 12.33 -3.66 2.80
CA ILE A 180 11.12 -4.48 3.02
C ILE A 180 10.99 -4.90 4.49
N LEU A 181 12.11 -5.03 5.20
CA LEU A 181 12.13 -5.58 6.56
C LEU A 181 11.49 -4.63 7.59
N SER A 182 11.56 -3.31 7.36
CA SER A 182 10.94 -2.32 8.28
C SER A 182 10.70 -0.95 7.63
N SER A 183 9.74 -0.20 8.18
CA SER A 183 9.35 1.16 7.74
C SER A 183 10.51 2.12 7.80
N SER A 184 11.32 2.02 8.86
CA SER A 184 12.50 2.86 9.01
C SER A 184 13.51 2.58 7.90
N PHE A 185 13.73 1.34 7.49
CA PHE A 185 14.63 1.04 6.37
C PHE A 185 14.04 1.51 5.03
N SER A 186 12.74 1.33 4.80
CA SER A 186 12.05 1.84 3.60
C SER A 186 12.18 3.36 3.47
N ALA A 187 11.90 4.09 4.55
CA ALA A 187 12.05 5.55 4.61
C ALA A 187 13.51 6.01 4.46
N ALA A 188 14.47 5.23 4.94
CA ALA A 188 15.89 5.53 4.81
C ALA A 188 16.49 5.17 3.45
N GLN A 189 15.89 4.25 2.67
CA GLN A 189 16.49 3.61 1.49
C GLN A 189 17.17 4.61 0.54
N ARG A 190 16.47 5.70 0.19
CA ARG A 190 16.98 6.71 -0.76
C ARG A 190 18.14 7.53 -0.20
N ALA A 191 18.09 7.86 1.09
CA ALA A 191 19.17 8.57 1.77
C ALA A 191 20.39 7.67 1.96
N ALA A 192 20.19 6.41 2.38
CA ALA A 192 21.26 5.43 2.51
C ALA A 192 21.96 5.18 1.16
N LEU A 193 21.22 5.00 0.07
CA LEU A 193 21.81 4.91 -1.27
C LEU A 193 22.59 6.18 -1.64
N LEU A 194 22.03 7.38 -1.42
CA LEU A 194 22.73 8.64 -1.70
C LEU A 194 24.05 8.77 -0.91
N LEU A 195 24.07 8.37 0.36
CA LEU A 195 25.27 8.42 1.21
C LEU A 195 26.40 7.50 0.74
N PHE A 196 26.10 6.45 -0.03
CA PHE A 196 27.10 5.62 -0.68
C PHE A 196 27.45 6.12 -2.09
N VAL A 197 26.45 6.49 -2.89
CA VAL A 197 26.59 6.99 -4.26
C VAL A 197 27.46 8.23 -4.35
N LEU A 198 27.23 9.20 -3.46
CA LEU A 198 27.93 10.49 -3.47
C LEU A 198 29.47 10.30 -3.38
N PRO A 199 30.02 9.55 -2.41
CA PRO A 199 31.46 9.26 -2.34
C PRO A 199 32.00 8.27 -3.40
N VAL A 200 31.21 7.37 -3.97
CA VAL A 200 31.64 6.48 -5.09
C VAL A 200 31.76 7.25 -6.41
N ALA A 201 30.80 8.13 -6.70
CA ALA A 201 30.67 8.80 -7.98
C ALA A 201 31.12 10.29 -7.97
N SER A 202 31.86 10.70 -6.94
CA SER A 202 32.53 12.01 -6.86
C SER A 202 34.05 11.85 -6.87
N PRO A 203 34.81 12.85 -7.38
CA PRO A 203 36.28 12.82 -7.40
C PRO A 203 36.90 12.46 -6.05
N SER A 204 38.02 11.71 -6.08
CA SER A 204 38.74 11.30 -4.88
C SER A 204 39.11 12.51 -4.02
N GLY A 205 38.78 12.46 -2.74
CA GLY A 205 39.09 13.49 -1.76
C GLY A 205 39.39 12.90 -0.39
N PRO A 206 39.87 13.71 0.56
CA PRO A 206 40.20 13.24 1.91
C PRO A 206 38.94 12.77 2.64
N LEU A 207 39.05 11.65 3.35
CA LEU A 207 37.93 11.07 4.12
C LEU A 207 37.45 12.02 5.22
N SER A 208 38.36 12.82 5.81
CA SER A 208 38.05 13.84 6.82
C SER A 208 36.95 14.80 6.37
N ASP A 209 37.07 15.37 5.17
CA ASP A 209 36.14 16.39 4.66
C ASP A 209 34.74 15.80 4.44
N ARG A 210 34.69 14.59 3.89
CA ARG A 210 33.46 13.84 3.64
C ARG A 210 32.72 13.51 4.93
N LEU A 211 33.46 13.05 5.96
CA LEU A 211 32.89 12.73 7.27
C LEU A 211 32.56 13.98 8.10
N LEU A 212 33.34 15.04 8.01
CA LEU A 212 33.04 16.33 8.64
C LEU A 212 31.76 16.92 8.04
N GLY A 213 31.60 16.87 6.71
CA GLY A 213 30.37 17.30 6.05
C GLY A 213 29.14 16.51 6.49
N TRP A 214 29.26 15.18 6.60
CA TRP A 214 28.19 14.35 7.18
C TRP A 214 27.89 14.68 8.65
N THR A 215 28.93 14.98 9.44
CA THR A 215 28.79 15.37 10.85
C THR A 215 28.01 16.68 10.99
N LEU A 216 28.35 17.70 10.19
CA LEU A 216 27.60 18.96 10.14
C LEU A 216 26.14 18.73 9.71
N ALA A 217 25.90 17.92 8.68
CA ALA A 217 24.55 17.57 8.26
C ALA A 217 23.72 16.97 9.39
N LEU A 218 24.29 16.04 10.17
CA LEU A 218 23.64 15.42 11.33
C LEU A 218 23.34 16.45 12.44
N VAL A 219 24.33 17.27 12.80
CA VAL A 219 24.23 18.27 13.88
C VAL A 219 23.11 19.28 13.64
N PHE A 220 22.90 19.74 12.40
CA PHE A 220 21.81 20.67 12.10
C PHE A 220 20.49 19.98 11.74
N SER A 221 20.54 18.88 10.98
CA SER A 221 19.31 18.26 10.43
C SER A 221 18.58 17.39 11.44
N VAL A 222 19.27 16.64 12.31
CA VAL A 222 18.59 15.73 13.25
C VAL A 222 17.78 16.52 14.31
N PRO A 223 18.31 17.58 14.96
CA PRO A 223 17.51 18.41 15.86
C PRO A 223 16.35 19.09 15.12
N ALA A 224 16.57 19.64 13.92
CA ALA A 224 15.49 20.23 13.11
C ALA A 224 14.40 19.20 12.78
N ALA A 225 14.75 17.97 12.40
CA ALA A 225 13.79 16.93 12.09
C ALA A 225 12.95 16.45 13.28
N LEU A 226 13.49 16.55 14.50
CA LEU A 226 12.85 16.09 15.74
C LEU A 226 12.02 17.18 16.44
N PHE A 227 12.51 18.42 16.45
CA PHE A 227 11.92 19.52 17.23
C PHE A 227 11.22 20.58 16.38
N LEU A 228 11.68 20.88 15.16
CA LEU A 228 11.12 21.95 14.34
C LEU A 228 9.86 21.47 13.59
N LEU A 229 8.69 21.93 14.02
CA LEU A 229 7.39 21.66 13.38
C LEU A 229 7.14 20.15 13.09
N PRO A 230 7.13 19.27 14.10
CA PRO A 230 7.07 17.82 13.88
C PRO A 230 5.83 17.38 13.06
N PRO A 231 5.93 16.32 12.23
CA PRO A 231 4.82 15.86 11.40
C PRO A 231 3.64 15.35 12.25
N ARG A 232 2.41 15.48 11.74
CA ARG A 232 1.18 15.01 12.41
C ARG A 232 0.47 13.84 11.70
N HIS A 233 0.99 13.42 10.55
CA HIS A 233 0.23 12.68 9.54
C HIS A 233 0.28 11.14 9.66
N HIS A 234 0.38 10.60 10.89
CA HIS A 234 0.41 9.14 11.12
C HIS A 234 -0.90 8.58 11.68
N ASP A 235 -1.80 9.44 12.15
CA ASP A 235 -3.01 9.01 12.85
C ASP A 235 -4.29 9.10 11.99
N GLU A 236 -4.26 9.69 10.79
CA GLU A 236 -5.46 9.88 9.95
C GLU A 236 -6.15 8.56 9.54
N LEU A 237 -5.38 7.51 9.20
CA LEU A 237 -5.95 6.19 8.91
C LEU A 237 -6.60 5.56 10.16
N ARG A 238 -5.98 5.79 11.33
CA ARG A 238 -6.46 5.31 12.65
C ARG A 238 -7.73 6.05 13.06
N GLU A 239 -7.78 7.34 12.78
CA GLU A 239 -8.94 8.21 12.97
C GLU A 239 -10.11 7.81 12.08
N ARG A 240 -9.89 7.51 10.80
CA ARG A 240 -10.95 7.01 9.92
C ARG A 240 -11.44 5.61 10.26
N ALA A 241 -10.54 4.71 10.66
CA ALA A 241 -10.95 3.41 11.18
C ALA A 241 -11.81 3.57 12.46
N ARG A 242 -11.44 4.49 13.36
CA ARG A 242 -12.24 4.87 14.54
C ARG A 242 -13.61 5.39 14.14
N ASP A 243 -13.70 6.29 13.15
CA ASP A 243 -14.97 6.84 12.66
C ASP A 243 -15.91 5.72 12.16
N VAL A 244 -15.39 4.72 11.45
CA VAL A 244 -16.17 3.56 10.96
C VAL A 244 -16.58 2.64 12.12
N CYS A 245 -15.68 2.32 13.06
CA CYS A 245 -16.04 1.55 14.27
C CYS A 245 -17.12 2.24 15.11
N ALA A 246 -17.06 3.57 15.24
CA ALA A 246 -18.06 4.36 15.95
C ALA A 246 -19.41 4.36 15.24
N GLY A 247 -19.44 4.49 13.90
CA GLY A 247 -20.65 4.39 13.09
C GLY A 247 -21.32 3.02 13.20
N LEU A 248 -20.54 1.94 13.08
CA LEU A 248 -21.03 0.57 13.26
C LEU A 248 -21.57 0.33 14.68
N ALA A 249 -20.87 0.81 15.72
CA ALA A 249 -21.35 0.71 17.10
C ALA A 249 -22.66 1.50 17.32
N GLY A 250 -22.81 2.66 16.68
CA GLY A 250 -24.03 3.45 16.71
C GLY A 250 -25.22 2.72 16.08
N TYR A 251 -25.04 2.21 14.86
CA TYR A 251 -26.07 1.48 14.11
C TYR A 251 -26.54 0.20 14.82
N LEU A 252 -25.61 -0.57 15.39
CA LEU A 252 -25.95 -1.78 16.15
C LEU A 252 -26.58 -1.48 17.53
N ASP A 253 -26.45 -0.26 18.07
CA ASP A 253 -27.09 0.12 19.32
C ASP A 253 -28.44 0.82 19.13
N SER A 254 -28.63 1.52 18.01
CA SER A 254 -29.91 2.16 17.66
C SER A 254 -30.98 1.11 17.31
N ARG A 255 -31.96 0.92 18.18
CA ARG A 255 -33.18 0.13 17.90
C ARG A 255 -34.15 0.78 16.89
N SER A 256 -33.75 1.88 16.25
CA SER A 256 -34.61 2.80 15.49
C SER A 256 -33.98 3.20 14.16
N ALA A 257 -34.81 3.39 13.14
CA ALA A 257 -34.44 3.68 11.75
C ALA A 257 -33.85 5.08 11.47
N GLU A 258 -33.18 5.70 12.45
CA GLU A 258 -32.55 7.02 12.30
C GLU A 258 -31.09 6.91 11.83
N ALA A 259 -30.35 5.89 12.26
CA ALA A 259 -29.01 5.60 11.75
C ALA A 259 -29.12 4.96 10.35
N HIS A 260 -28.88 5.75 9.30
CA HIS A 260 -29.01 5.27 7.93
C HIS A 260 -27.75 4.48 7.50
N PRO A 261 -27.89 3.36 6.76
CA PRO A 261 -26.74 2.63 6.20
C PRO A 261 -25.79 3.51 5.38
N ASP A 262 -26.33 4.56 4.76
CA ASP A 262 -25.60 5.57 3.99
C ASP A 262 -24.52 6.30 4.80
N ASP A 263 -24.71 6.51 6.11
CA ASP A 263 -23.72 7.19 6.96
C ASP A 263 -22.48 6.30 7.20
N ILE A 264 -22.69 4.99 7.37
CA ILE A 264 -21.62 4.00 7.47
C ILE A 264 -20.91 3.86 6.13
N ALA A 265 -21.65 3.75 5.03
CA ALA A 265 -21.09 3.69 3.68
C ALA A 265 -20.23 4.93 3.39
N ALA A 266 -20.70 6.13 3.72
CA ALA A 266 -19.96 7.37 3.58
C ALA A 266 -18.72 7.45 4.49
N ALA A 267 -18.75 6.85 5.69
CA ALA A 267 -17.57 6.72 6.55
C ALA A 267 -16.53 5.77 5.94
N MET A 268 -16.98 4.62 5.42
CA MET A 268 -16.13 3.64 4.74
C MET A 268 -15.52 4.21 3.46
N ASP A 269 -16.26 5.01 2.68
CA ASP A 269 -15.74 5.70 1.51
C ASP A 269 -14.66 6.73 1.86
N ARG A 270 -14.81 7.48 2.97
CA ARG A 270 -13.76 8.38 3.46
C ARG A 270 -12.50 7.62 3.87
N LEU A 271 -12.65 6.45 4.51
CA LEU A 271 -11.53 5.56 4.85
C LEU A 271 -10.84 5.02 3.57
N ARG A 272 -11.64 4.54 2.60
CA ARG A 272 -11.20 4.03 1.30
C ARG A 272 -10.47 5.10 0.49
N GLN A 273 -10.96 6.35 0.47
CA GLN A 273 -10.31 7.47 -0.21
C GLN A 273 -8.91 7.78 0.36
N ILE A 274 -8.72 7.74 1.68
CA ILE A 274 -7.40 7.93 2.30
C ILE A 274 -6.48 6.73 2.03
N TYR A 275 -7.01 5.50 2.14
CA TYR A 275 -6.27 4.25 1.88
C TYR A 275 -5.80 4.09 0.42
N LEU A 276 -6.56 4.63 -0.55
CA LEU A 276 -6.23 4.61 -1.98
C LEU A 276 -5.52 5.88 -2.47
N GLY A 277 -5.79 7.04 -1.86
CA GLY A 277 -5.31 8.35 -2.30
C GLY A 277 -3.92 8.74 -1.80
N THR A 278 -3.37 8.02 -0.83
CA THR A 278 -2.00 8.28 -0.34
C THR A 278 -0.97 7.77 -1.37
N ASP A 279 -0.27 8.66 -2.08
CA ASP A 279 0.79 8.31 -3.04
C ASP A 279 1.95 7.51 -2.41
N THR A 280 2.14 7.67 -1.10
CA THR A 280 2.88 6.73 -0.25
C THR A 280 1.91 5.87 0.54
N ARG A 281 1.15 4.98 -0.13
CA ARG A 281 0.45 3.88 0.54
C ARG A 281 1.50 3.20 1.42
N PRO A 282 1.34 3.09 2.76
CA PRO A 282 2.51 2.99 3.63
C PRO A 282 3.22 1.63 3.47
N SER A 283 4.18 1.55 2.56
CA SER A 283 4.68 0.29 1.98
C SER A 283 5.79 -0.37 2.81
N GLY A 284 5.75 -0.17 4.12
CA GLY A 284 6.73 -0.68 5.08
C GLY A 284 6.23 -0.65 6.52
N LEU A 285 4.92 -0.60 6.75
CA LEU A 285 4.37 -0.45 8.09
C LEU A 285 4.98 -1.43 9.11
N THR A 286 5.15 -0.94 10.35
CA THR A 286 5.39 -1.82 11.50
C THR A 286 4.32 -2.89 11.54
N ALA A 287 4.62 -3.99 12.23
CA ALA A 287 3.63 -5.02 12.54
C ALA A 287 2.26 -4.40 12.89
N GLY A 288 2.22 -3.45 13.83
CA GLY A 288 0.97 -2.81 14.25
C GLY A 288 0.21 -2.09 13.12
N SER A 289 0.89 -1.23 12.38
CA SER A 289 0.26 -0.53 11.27
C SER A 289 -0.03 -1.45 10.06
N ARG A 290 0.67 -2.59 9.88
CA ARG A 290 0.27 -3.65 8.91
C ARG A 290 -1.05 -4.30 9.30
N ALA A 291 -1.29 -4.52 10.59
CA ALA A 291 -2.60 -4.96 11.05
C ALA A 291 -3.67 -3.87 10.89
N LEU A 292 -3.32 -2.58 10.97
CA LEU A 292 -4.28 -1.50 10.63
C LEU A 292 -4.74 -1.55 9.15
N ILE A 293 -3.91 -2.06 8.22
CA ILE A 293 -4.39 -2.35 6.84
C ILE A 293 -5.42 -3.47 6.86
N ARG A 294 -5.14 -4.58 7.58
CA ARG A 294 -6.10 -5.69 7.75
C ARG A 294 -7.41 -5.21 8.39
N VAL A 295 -7.36 -4.28 9.35
CA VAL A 295 -8.55 -3.64 9.93
C VAL A 295 -9.38 -2.89 8.88
N VAL A 296 -8.76 -2.26 7.86
CA VAL A 296 -9.53 -1.64 6.75
C VAL A 296 -10.29 -2.69 5.96
N ASP A 297 -9.64 -3.80 5.60
CA ASP A 297 -10.27 -4.90 4.85
C ASP A 297 -11.37 -5.60 5.70
N ASP A 298 -11.11 -5.85 7.00
CA ASP A 298 -12.06 -6.42 7.95
C ASP A 298 -13.29 -5.50 8.16
N LEU A 299 -13.08 -4.18 8.22
CA LEU A 299 -14.15 -3.18 8.32
C LEU A 299 -14.95 -3.04 7.02
N GLU A 300 -14.30 -3.04 5.86
CA GLU A 300 -14.99 -3.03 4.55
C GLU A 300 -15.96 -4.21 4.46
N TRP A 301 -15.51 -5.40 4.87
CA TRP A 301 -16.35 -6.58 4.95
C TRP A 301 -17.48 -6.46 5.98
N LEU A 302 -17.19 -6.02 7.21
CA LEU A 302 -18.21 -5.84 8.24
C LEU A 302 -19.29 -4.83 7.83
N THR A 303 -18.90 -3.72 7.18
CA THR A 303 -19.88 -2.76 6.64
C THR A 303 -20.78 -3.40 5.58
N SER A 304 -20.24 -4.21 4.66
CA SER A 304 -21.07 -4.90 3.66
C SER A 304 -22.05 -5.93 4.25
N GLN A 305 -21.66 -6.67 5.30
CA GLN A 305 -22.58 -7.59 5.99
C GLN A 305 -23.74 -6.85 6.65
N VAL A 306 -23.45 -5.71 7.30
CA VAL A 306 -24.40 -4.91 8.08
C VAL A 306 -25.29 -4.03 7.19
N SER A 307 -24.83 -3.66 5.99
CA SER A 307 -25.61 -2.90 5.00
C SER A 307 -26.61 -3.77 4.21
N ASN A 308 -26.39 -5.08 4.12
CA ASN A 308 -27.39 -6.00 3.55
C ASN A 308 -28.58 -6.15 4.52
N PRO A 309 -29.82 -6.31 4.02
CA PRO A 309 -31.00 -6.45 4.86
C PRO A 309 -30.96 -7.78 5.64
N GLN A 310 -30.38 -7.72 6.83
CA GLN A 310 -30.29 -8.83 7.77
C GLN A 310 -31.29 -8.67 8.92
N PRO A 311 -31.71 -9.78 9.55
CA PRO A 311 -32.48 -9.72 10.79
C PRO A 311 -31.65 -9.06 11.90
N PRO A 312 -32.29 -8.33 12.85
CA PRO A 312 -31.57 -7.70 13.95
C PRO A 312 -30.86 -8.73 14.84
N LEU A 313 -29.66 -8.39 15.29
CA LEU A 313 -28.89 -9.22 16.23
C LEU A 313 -29.69 -9.48 17.52
N PRO A 314 -29.66 -10.71 18.08
CA PRO A 314 -30.21 -10.98 19.41
C PRO A 314 -29.59 -10.05 20.46
N ASP A 315 -30.41 -9.47 21.34
CA ASP A 315 -29.99 -8.40 22.27
C ASP A 315 -28.72 -8.76 23.09
N ALA A 316 -28.59 -10.01 23.54
CA ALA A 316 -27.42 -10.48 24.29
C ALA A 316 -26.12 -10.51 23.45
N MET A 317 -26.19 -10.80 22.15
CA MET A 317 -25.03 -10.69 21.24
C MET A 317 -24.73 -9.23 20.91
N ARG A 318 -25.79 -8.45 20.65
CA ARG A 318 -25.74 -7.04 20.27
C ARG A 318 -24.97 -6.21 21.29
N GLU A 319 -25.24 -6.40 22.58
CA GLU A 319 -24.54 -5.71 23.68
C GLU A 319 -23.01 -5.95 23.65
N HIS A 320 -22.60 -7.22 23.55
CA HIS A 320 -21.17 -7.61 23.52
C HIS A 320 -20.47 -7.17 22.23
N ALA A 321 -21.18 -7.23 21.09
CA ALA A 321 -20.68 -6.75 19.81
C ALA A 321 -20.46 -5.24 19.81
N VAL A 322 -21.39 -4.46 20.39
CA VAL A 322 -21.26 -3.00 20.55
C VAL A 322 -20.12 -2.64 21.51
N ASP A 323 -19.92 -3.37 22.62
CA ASP A 323 -18.77 -3.11 23.51
C ASP A 323 -17.43 -3.34 22.79
N VAL A 324 -17.25 -4.43 22.04
CA VAL A 324 -16.01 -4.67 21.26
C VAL A 324 -15.71 -3.53 20.28
N LEU A 325 -16.72 -2.98 19.60
CA LEU A 325 -16.54 -1.83 18.70
C LEU A 325 -16.21 -0.54 19.47
N ARG A 326 -16.84 -0.31 20.63
CA ARG A 326 -16.54 0.84 21.52
C ARG A 326 -15.11 0.76 22.10
N ARG A 327 -14.68 -0.41 22.58
CA ARG A 327 -13.28 -0.61 23.03
C ARG A 327 -12.27 -0.48 21.90
N SER A 328 -12.66 -0.83 20.68
CA SER A 328 -11.84 -0.60 19.48
C SER A 328 -11.67 0.91 19.22
N VAL A 329 -12.72 1.71 19.38
CA VAL A 329 -12.66 3.19 19.33
C VAL A 329 -11.73 3.76 20.40
N ASP A 330 -11.78 3.26 21.64
CA ASP A 330 -10.87 3.70 22.73
C ASP A 330 -9.39 3.44 22.39
N VAL A 331 -9.07 2.22 21.92
CA VAL A 331 -7.70 1.82 21.53
C VAL A 331 -7.19 2.59 20.32
N LEU A 332 -8.06 2.89 19.34
CA LEU A 332 -7.72 3.71 18.19
C LEU A 332 -7.53 5.20 18.55
N THR A 333 -8.11 5.67 19.67
CA THR A 333 -8.05 7.08 20.09
C THR A 333 -6.86 7.40 21.01
N THR A 334 -6.61 6.59 22.04
CA THR A 334 -5.65 6.96 23.12
C THR A 334 -4.53 5.94 23.36
N ASP A 335 -4.61 4.73 22.78
CA ASP A 335 -3.65 3.61 22.91
C ASP A 335 -2.92 3.52 24.27
N THR A 336 -3.67 3.10 25.29
CA THR A 336 -3.12 2.79 26.61
C THR A 336 -3.06 1.27 26.84
N ALA A 337 -2.24 0.83 27.79
CA ALA A 337 -2.26 -0.57 28.22
C ALA A 337 -3.62 -1.00 28.79
N ALA A 338 -4.31 -0.09 29.48
CA ALA A 338 -5.64 -0.33 30.04
C ALA A 338 -6.72 -0.49 28.96
N SER A 339 -6.75 0.39 27.95
CA SER A 339 -7.68 0.27 26.82
C SER A 339 -7.44 -1.01 26.00
N ARG A 340 -6.17 -1.43 25.85
CA ARG A 340 -5.83 -2.71 25.22
C ARG A 340 -6.32 -3.93 26.01
N ALA A 341 -6.16 -3.92 27.34
CA ALA A 341 -6.69 -4.98 28.19
C ALA A 341 -8.22 -5.07 28.06
N ALA A 342 -8.92 -3.94 28.22
CA ALA A 342 -10.37 -3.88 28.10
C ALA A 342 -10.90 -4.36 26.73
N LEU A 343 -10.19 -4.07 25.63
CA LEU A 343 -10.56 -4.61 24.30
C LEU A 343 -10.35 -6.13 24.22
N ASN A 344 -9.26 -6.67 24.77
CA ASN A 344 -9.04 -8.12 24.81
C ASN A 344 -10.10 -8.82 25.66
N ASP A 345 -10.49 -8.23 26.80
CA ASP A 345 -11.52 -8.77 27.69
C ASP A 345 -12.89 -8.77 27.01
N ALA A 346 -13.27 -7.69 26.33
CA ALA A 346 -14.51 -7.60 25.54
C ALA A 346 -14.55 -8.62 24.40
N VAL A 347 -13.44 -8.78 23.67
CA VAL A 347 -13.28 -9.80 22.62
C VAL A 347 -13.41 -11.22 23.17
N ALA A 348 -12.79 -11.49 24.33
CA ALA A 348 -12.88 -12.79 25.00
C ALA A 348 -14.32 -13.07 25.47
N ALA A 349 -15.01 -12.07 26.01
CA ALA A 349 -16.42 -12.18 26.42
C ALA A 349 -17.35 -12.47 25.22
N LEU A 350 -17.22 -11.73 24.12
CA LEU A 350 -17.98 -11.99 22.89
C LEU A 350 -17.68 -13.39 22.32
N THR A 351 -16.41 -13.78 22.27
CA THR A 351 -16.00 -15.12 21.78
C THR A 351 -16.58 -16.23 22.67
N SER A 352 -16.52 -16.08 23.99
CA SER A 352 -17.11 -17.00 24.97
C SER A 352 -18.63 -17.08 24.82
N LEU A 353 -19.32 -15.94 24.63
CA LEU A 353 -20.76 -15.91 24.39
C LEU A 353 -21.13 -16.67 23.11
N LEU A 354 -20.43 -16.45 22.00
CA LEU A 354 -20.66 -17.16 20.75
C LEU A 354 -20.46 -18.66 20.93
N GLN A 355 -19.42 -19.07 21.65
CA GLN A 355 -19.12 -20.47 21.95
C GLN A 355 -20.16 -21.15 22.85
N ASN A 356 -20.65 -20.46 23.88
CA ASN A 356 -21.60 -21.00 24.85
C ASN A 356 -23.04 -21.02 24.31
N ARG A 357 -23.46 -19.97 23.59
CA ARG A 357 -24.79 -19.90 22.99
C ARG A 357 -24.97 -20.83 21.79
N PHE A 358 -23.87 -21.24 21.14
CA PHE A 358 -23.90 -22.18 20.01
C PHE A 358 -24.66 -23.47 20.32
N GLY A 359 -24.50 -24.01 21.54
CA GLY A 359 -25.21 -25.22 21.94
C GLY A 359 -26.72 -25.03 22.03
N ALA A 360 -27.15 -23.99 22.73
CA ALA A 360 -28.57 -23.65 22.87
C ALA A 360 -29.25 -23.31 21.52
N HIS A 361 -28.50 -22.79 20.54
CA HIS A 361 -29.02 -22.58 19.18
C HIS A 361 -29.22 -23.89 18.42
N ILE A 362 -28.28 -24.83 18.54
CA ILE A 362 -28.41 -26.17 17.95
C ILE A 362 -29.63 -26.89 18.56
N GLU A 363 -29.79 -26.85 19.88
CA GLU A 363 -30.97 -27.41 20.58
C GLU A 363 -32.28 -26.79 20.09
N LEU A 364 -32.33 -25.45 19.92
CA LEU A 364 -33.53 -24.74 19.47
C LEU A 364 -33.89 -25.08 18.01
N ILE A 365 -32.89 -25.23 17.12
CA ILE A 365 -33.10 -25.63 15.71
C ILE A 365 -33.57 -27.09 15.60
N VAL A 366 -33.04 -27.98 16.44
CA VAL A 366 -33.41 -29.40 16.47
C VAL A 366 -34.81 -29.62 17.08
N ALA A 367 -35.17 -28.85 18.11
CA ALA A 367 -36.44 -29.00 18.83
C ALA A 367 -37.66 -28.37 18.14
N ASP A 368 -37.47 -27.62 17.05
CA ASP A 368 -38.56 -26.97 16.31
C ASP A 368 -39.30 -28.00 15.42
N GLU A 369 -40.61 -28.17 15.63
CA GLU A 369 -41.43 -29.15 14.89
C GLU A 369 -41.56 -28.79 13.40
N SER A 370 -41.35 -27.52 13.02
CA SER A 370 -41.47 -27.02 11.65
C SER A 370 -40.10 -26.95 10.97
N GLU A 371 -39.94 -27.63 9.83
CA GLU A 371 -38.68 -27.62 9.07
C GLU A 371 -38.37 -26.21 8.53
N VAL A 372 -39.38 -25.50 8.03
CA VAL A 372 -39.27 -24.14 7.47
C VAL A 372 -38.93 -23.10 8.55
N ASP A 373 -39.54 -23.21 9.74
CA ASP A 373 -39.26 -22.29 10.83
C ASP A 373 -37.87 -22.54 11.44
N ALA A 374 -37.45 -23.81 11.54
CA ALA A 374 -36.10 -24.19 11.93
C ALA A 374 -35.04 -23.70 10.95
N GLU A 375 -35.26 -23.85 9.64
CA GLU A 375 -34.38 -23.33 8.58
C GLU A 375 -34.25 -21.81 8.71
N SER A 376 -35.37 -21.09 8.78
CA SER A 376 -35.36 -19.63 8.95
C SER A 376 -34.64 -19.20 10.23
N THR A 377 -34.79 -19.96 11.32
CA THR A 377 -34.16 -19.67 12.61
C THR A 377 -32.67 -19.97 12.58
N GLY A 378 -32.27 -21.09 11.98
CA GLY A 378 -30.87 -21.44 11.75
C GLY A 378 -30.15 -20.42 10.88
N MET A 379 -30.74 -19.99 9.76
CA MET A 379 -30.21 -18.92 8.91
C MET A 379 -29.99 -17.62 9.70
N ARG A 380 -30.99 -17.19 10.49
CA ARG A 380 -30.89 -15.98 11.34
C ARG A 380 -29.74 -16.08 12.35
N LEU A 381 -29.61 -17.21 13.04
CA LEU A 381 -28.59 -17.43 14.06
C LEU A 381 -27.19 -17.59 13.47
N LEU A 382 -27.08 -18.20 12.29
CA LEU A 382 -25.82 -18.29 11.53
C LEU A 382 -25.36 -16.89 11.10
N SER A 383 -26.23 -16.09 10.48
CA SER A 383 -25.91 -14.70 10.09
C SER A 383 -25.51 -13.84 11.29
N ALA A 384 -26.21 -13.95 12.42
CA ALA A 384 -25.83 -13.25 13.65
C ALA A 384 -24.44 -13.68 14.16
N HIS A 385 -24.09 -14.97 14.02
CA HIS A 385 -22.76 -15.48 14.35
C HIS A 385 -21.68 -14.91 13.42
N THR A 386 -21.90 -14.83 12.10
CA THR A 386 -20.90 -14.31 11.14
C THR A 386 -20.60 -12.83 11.34
N VAL A 387 -21.61 -12.03 11.69
CA VAL A 387 -21.42 -10.62 12.05
C VAL A 387 -20.59 -10.51 13.35
N CYS A 388 -20.92 -11.30 14.37
CA CYS A 388 -20.20 -11.28 15.64
C CYS A 388 -18.78 -11.86 15.57
N SER A 389 -18.55 -12.90 14.76
CA SER A 389 -17.22 -13.47 14.48
C SER A 389 -16.32 -12.43 13.81
N THR A 390 -16.88 -11.68 12.86
CA THR A 390 -16.20 -10.58 12.16
C THR A 390 -15.89 -9.42 13.11
N ILE A 391 -16.81 -9.03 14.00
CA ILE A 391 -16.56 -8.01 15.03
C ILE A 391 -15.46 -8.46 16.01
N ALA A 392 -15.47 -9.73 16.45
CA ALA A 392 -14.41 -10.29 17.27
C ALA A 392 -13.06 -10.35 16.52
N LEU A 393 -13.06 -10.54 15.20
CA LEU A 393 -11.85 -10.45 14.38
C LEU A 393 -11.32 -9.01 14.31
N VAL A 394 -12.17 -8.02 14.02
CA VAL A 394 -11.82 -6.58 14.03
C VAL A 394 -11.23 -6.17 15.39
N GLY A 395 -11.87 -6.58 16.49
CA GLY A 395 -11.37 -6.31 17.84
C GLY A 395 -9.98 -6.92 18.10
N ARG A 396 -9.76 -8.19 17.67
CA ARG A 396 -8.44 -8.83 17.74
C ARG A 396 -7.40 -8.11 16.88
N THR A 397 -7.73 -7.74 15.64
CA THR A 397 -6.77 -7.09 14.73
C THR A 397 -6.43 -5.66 15.18
N VAL A 398 -7.37 -4.91 15.77
CA VAL A 398 -7.12 -3.61 16.43
C VAL A 398 -6.27 -3.77 17.70
N ALA A 399 -6.60 -4.72 18.59
CA ALA A 399 -5.83 -4.97 19.81
C ALA A 399 -4.39 -5.39 19.50
N TRP A 400 -4.23 -6.30 18.54
CA TRP A 400 -2.93 -6.75 18.05
C TRP A 400 -2.16 -5.62 17.35
N ALA A 401 -2.83 -4.79 16.54
CA ALA A 401 -2.21 -3.62 15.91
C ALA A 401 -1.57 -2.69 16.95
N SER A 402 -2.37 -2.32 17.95
CA SER A 402 -1.95 -1.49 19.08
C SER A 402 -0.83 -2.14 19.90
N ALA A 403 -0.97 -3.42 20.26
CA ALA A 403 0.05 -4.14 21.03
C ALA A 403 1.39 -4.22 20.26
N ALA A 404 1.35 -4.50 18.96
CA ALA A 404 2.53 -4.63 18.13
C ALA A 404 3.27 -3.29 17.94
N ASP A 405 2.55 -2.16 17.90
CA ASP A 405 3.12 -0.81 17.89
C ASP A 405 3.60 -0.34 19.27
N ALA A 406 3.03 -0.84 20.37
CA ALA A 406 3.44 -0.52 21.74
C ALA A 406 4.74 -1.23 22.21
N ARG A 407 5.20 -2.30 21.53
CA ARG A 407 6.38 -3.09 21.96
C ARG A 407 7.68 -2.27 22.12
N PRO A 408 8.57 -2.65 23.08
CA PRO A 408 9.94 -2.14 23.15
C PRO A 408 10.70 -2.28 21.83
N MET A 409 11.62 -1.35 21.55
CA MET A 409 12.30 -1.32 20.24
C MET A 409 13.23 -2.52 20.00
N VAL A 410 13.86 -3.04 21.06
CA VAL A 410 14.73 -4.22 20.98
C VAL A 410 13.91 -5.48 20.64
N SER A 411 12.73 -5.67 21.22
CA SER A 411 11.86 -6.82 20.90
C SER A 411 11.14 -6.68 19.56
N LYS A 412 10.98 -5.47 19.01
CA LYS A 412 10.61 -5.27 17.58
C LYS A 412 11.70 -5.81 16.65
N ILE A 413 12.94 -5.32 16.79
CA ILE A 413 14.09 -5.70 15.95
C ILE A 413 14.41 -7.20 16.05
N LEU A 414 14.35 -7.77 17.27
CA LEU A 414 14.53 -9.21 17.51
C LEU A 414 13.24 -10.03 17.28
N GLY A 415 12.13 -9.38 16.92
CA GLY A 415 10.82 -9.97 16.62
C GLY A 415 10.20 -10.86 17.70
N GLY A 416 10.53 -10.64 18.97
CA GLY A 416 9.96 -11.34 20.13
C GLY A 416 8.72 -10.67 20.72
N GLN A 417 8.17 -11.29 21.76
CA GLN A 417 7.08 -10.77 22.60
C GLN A 417 5.81 -10.33 21.84
N LEU A 418 5.33 -11.17 20.91
CA LEU A 418 3.93 -11.13 20.50
C LEU A 418 3.17 -12.18 21.34
N PRO A 419 2.07 -11.82 22.03
CA PRO A 419 1.21 -12.83 22.66
C PRO A 419 0.49 -13.64 21.57
N PRO A 420 0.22 -14.93 21.80
CA PRO A 420 -0.57 -15.74 20.87
C PRO A 420 -2.03 -15.26 20.83
N THR A 421 -2.59 -15.22 19.62
CA THR A 421 -3.90 -14.67 19.24
C THR A 421 -4.61 -15.47 18.12
N GLY A 422 -4.05 -16.62 17.70
CA GLY A 422 -4.67 -17.55 16.73
C GLY A 422 -4.65 -17.00 15.30
N VAL A 423 -5.80 -16.93 14.63
CA VAL A 423 -6.03 -16.27 13.31
C VAL A 423 -5.38 -14.86 13.15
N ALA A 424 -5.04 -14.18 14.24
CA ALA A 424 -4.33 -12.89 14.23
C ALA A 424 -2.78 -12.99 14.35
N ASP A 425 -2.19 -14.11 14.82
CA ASP A 425 -0.74 -14.29 14.97
C ASP A 425 0.01 -14.35 13.65
N LEU A 426 -0.70 -14.71 12.59
CA LEU A 426 -0.16 -14.94 11.25
C LEU A 426 0.29 -13.63 10.57
N VAL A 427 0.11 -12.48 11.21
CA VAL A 427 0.83 -11.24 10.85
C VAL A 427 2.28 -11.34 11.37
N LEU A 428 3.08 -12.12 10.63
CA LEU A 428 4.44 -12.53 10.99
C LEU A 428 5.31 -11.39 11.54
N SER A 429 5.96 -11.67 12.68
CA SER A 429 6.93 -10.77 13.31
C SER A 429 8.08 -10.44 12.36
N GLU A 430 8.73 -9.27 12.53
CA GLU A 430 9.87 -8.85 11.69
C GLU A 430 10.99 -9.93 11.64
N TYR A 431 11.13 -10.76 12.69
CA TYR A 431 12.12 -11.83 12.76
C TYR A 431 11.69 -13.14 12.07
N ALA A 432 10.41 -13.54 12.20
CA ALA A 432 9.86 -14.66 11.44
C ALA A 432 9.81 -14.35 9.92
N ALA A 433 9.53 -13.08 9.58
CA ALA A 433 9.69 -12.58 8.22
C ALA A 433 11.14 -12.70 7.74
N THR A 434 12.11 -12.23 8.53
CA THR A 434 13.54 -12.29 8.17
C THR A 434 14.04 -13.73 7.96
N ARG A 435 13.67 -14.70 8.81
CA ARG A 435 14.07 -16.12 8.62
C ARG A 435 13.43 -16.76 7.38
N MET A 436 12.13 -16.56 7.12
CA MET A 436 11.49 -17.10 5.91
C MET A 436 12.01 -16.45 4.61
N SER A 437 12.28 -15.14 4.62
CA SER A 437 12.64 -14.42 3.39
C SER A 437 14.04 -14.77 2.84
N VAL A 438 14.93 -15.32 3.66
CA VAL A 438 16.27 -15.78 3.24
C VAL A 438 16.24 -17.18 2.59
N SER A 439 15.08 -17.87 2.60
CA SER A 439 14.97 -19.18 1.94
C SER A 439 15.16 -19.09 0.42
N SER A 440 15.91 -20.06 -0.13
CA SER A 440 16.21 -20.20 -1.57
C SER A 440 14.96 -20.14 -2.45
N THR A 441 13.85 -20.72 -1.97
CA THR A 441 12.54 -20.75 -2.64
C THR A 441 11.92 -19.35 -2.74
N VAL A 442 11.99 -18.54 -1.67
CA VAL A 442 11.46 -17.17 -1.69
C VAL A 442 12.28 -16.27 -2.62
N ILE A 443 13.60 -16.38 -2.63
CA ILE A 443 14.44 -15.53 -3.51
C ILE A 443 14.15 -15.77 -5.00
N LYS A 444 13.89 -17.03 -5.41
CA LYS A 444 13.61 -17.38 -6.81
C LYS A 444 12.26 -16.83 -7.30
N ASN A 445 11.23 -16.85 -6.46
CA ASN A 445 9.87 -16.48 -6.85
C ASN A 445 9.45 -15.06 -6.42
N SER A 446 10.14 -14.44 -5.45
CA SER A 446 9.74 -13.13 -4.92
C SER A 446 10.06 -11.98 -5.86
N VAL A 447 9.00 -11.25 -6.23
CA VAL A 447 9.05 -9.98 -6.98
C VAL A 447 9.97 -8.95 -6.30
N ILE A 448 10.05 -8.97 -4.96
CA ILE A 448 10.94 -8.09 -4.19
C ILE A 448 12.42 -8.35 -4.48
N ALA A 449 12.86 -9.61 -4.41
CA ALA A 449 14.26 -9.95 -4.63
C ALA A 449 14.69 -9.53 -6.05
N ARG A 450 13.79 -9.75 -7.01
CA ARG A 450 13.93 -9.34 -8.42
C ARG A 450 14.02 -7.81 -8.57
N ASN A 451 13.21 -7.04 -7.83
CA ASN A 451 13.27 -5.57 -7.85
C ASN A 451 14.51 -4.99 -7.13
N ALA A 452 14.96 -5.62 -6.04
CA ALA A 452 16.20 -5.27 -5.36
C ALA A 452 17.42 -5.52 -6.27
N LEU A 453 17.45 -6.66 -6.97
CA LEU A 453 18.42 -6.97 -8.03
C LEU A 453 18.37 -5.93 -9.16
N ARG A 454 17.19 -5.60 -9.70
CA ARG A 454 17.02 -4.55 -10.72
C ARG A 454 17.61 -3.20 -10.28
N THR A 455 17.36 -2.82 -9.02
CA THR A 455 17.88 -1.57 -8.45
C THR A 455 19.41 -1.63 -8.31
N GLY A 456 19.96 -2.74 -7.80
CA GLY A 456 21.40 -2.95 -7.70
C GLY A 456 22.11 -2.93 -9.06
N PHE A 457 21.62 -3.70 -10.04
CA PHE A 457 22.19 -3.74 -11.40
C PHE A 457 22.09 -2.39 -12.10
N GLY A 458 20.96 -1.68 -11.98
CA GLY A 458 20.79 -0.36 -12.60
C GLY A 458 21.76 0.68 -12.05
N LEU A 459 22.03 0.65 -10.73
CA LEU A 459 22.98 1.56 -10.08
C LEU A 459 24.43 1.16 -10.34
N ALA A 460 24.74 -0.14 -10.35
CA ALA A 460 26.05 -0.65 -10.71
C ALA A 460 26.41 -0.34 -12.17
N ALA A 461 25.46 -0.46 -13.10
CA ALA A 461 25.63 -0.08 -14.50
C ALA A 461 25.85 1.44 -14.65
N ALA A 462 25.13 2.27 -13.89
CA ALA A 462 25.36 3.72 -13.88
C ALA A 462 26.76 4.07 -13.34
N VAL A 463 27.23 3.43 -12.27
CA VAL A 463 28.59 3.60 -11.75
C VAL A 463 29.64 3.12 -12.75
N ALA A 464 29.46 1.96 -13.37
CA ALA A 464 30.37 1.46 -14.40
C ALA A 464 30.46 2.42 -15.60
N LEU A 465 29.34 3.00 -16.04
CA LEU A 465 29.30 3.93 -17.16
C LEU A 465 30.09 5.22 -16.90
N ILE A 466 30.07 5.74 -15.66
CA ILE A 466 30.84 6.94 -15.25
C ILE A 466 32.36 6.72 -15.37
N HIS A 467 32.84 5.48 -15.29
CA HIS A 467 34.25 5.15 -15.49
C HIS A 467 34.64 4.95 -16.97
N VAL A 468 33.68 4.93 -17.89
CA VAL A 468 33.89 4.73 -19.34
C VAL A 468 33.54 5.99 -20.14
N VAL A 469 32.55 6.77 -19.69
CA VAL A 469 32.11 8.03 -20.31
C VAL A 469 32.68 9.21 -19.50
N PRO A 470 33.36 10.18 -20.12
CA PRO A 470 33.95 11.33 -19.43
C PRO A 470 32.89 12.37 -18.99
N VAL A 471 32.10 12.02 -17.98
CA VAL A 471 31.13 12.92 -17.34
C VAL A 471 31.78 13.78 -16.27
N GLN A 472 31.42 15.06 -16.17
CA GLN A 472 32.02 15.99 -15.21
C GLN A 472 31.62 15.70 -13.76
N HIS A 473 30.38 15.23 -13.54
CA HIS A 473 29.77 15.10 -12.22
C HIS A 473 29.01 13.77 -12.10
N GLY A 474 29.73 12.65 -12.20
CA GLY A 474 29.13 11.30 -12.31
C GLY A 474 28.02 10.95 -11.30
N PHE A 475 28.07 11.46 -10.07
CA PHE A 475 26.99 11.26 -9.08
C PHE A 475 25.61 11.74 -9.58
N TRP A 476 25.55 12.68 -10.52
CA TRP A 476 24.32 13.10 -11.19
C TRP A 476 23.70 12.01 -12.07
N VAL A 477 24.52 11.22 -12.76
CA VAL A 477 24.09 10.07 -13.58
C VAL A 477 23.45 9.01 -12.70
N VAL A 478 24.11 8.67 -11.58
CA VAL A 478 23.56 7.70 -10.62
C VAL A 478 22.27 8.21 -9.97
N LEU A 479 22.19 9.51 -9.64
CA LEU A 479 20.96 10.14 -9.14
C LEU A 479 19.83 10.13 -10.19
N GLY A 480 20.14 10.33 -11.46
CA GLY A 480 19.21 10.17 -12.58
C GLY A 480 18.66 8.74 -12.63
N ALA A 481 19.55 7.75 -12.60
CA ALA A 481 19.17 6.34 -12.55
C ALA A 481 18.30 6.00 -11.32
N MET A 482 18.68 6.44 -10.11
CA MET A 482 17.87 6.29 -8.88
C MET A 482 16.46 6.88 -9.01
N SER A 483 16.29 7.97 -9.75
CA SER A 483 14.98 8.60 -9.93
C SER A 483 14.02 7.74 -10.78
N VAL A 484 14.55 7.03 -11.78
CA VAL A 484 13.80 6.22 -12.75
C VAL A 484 13.61 4.78 -12.28
N LEU A 485 14.64 4.17 -11.67
CA LEU A 485 14.58 2.82 -11.09
C LEU A 485 13.51 2.66 -10.01
N ARG A 486 13.02 3.78 -9.45
CA ARG A 486 11.87 3.84 -8.52
C ARG A 486 10.62 3.11 -9.06
N THR A 487 10.43 3.03 -10.37
CA THR A 487 9.21 2.48 -11.01
C THR A 487 9.54 1.48 -12.11
N SER A 488 8.68 0.48 -12.35
CA SER A 488 8.95 -0.60 -13.32
C SER A 488 8.69 -0.21 -14.78
N ALA A 489 9.19 -1.06 -15.68
CA ALA A 489 9.31 -0.88 -17.13
C ALA A 489 8.10 -0.22 -17.82
N LEU A 490 6.87 -0.56 -17.41
CA LEU A 490 5.63 -0.06 -18.01
C LEU A 490 5.43 1.46 -17.85
N THR A 491 5.90 2.05 -16.76
CA THR A 491 5.78 3.51 -16.53
C THR A 491 7.08 4.26 -16.83
N THR A 492 8.20 3.53 -16.93
CA THR A 492 9.56 4.07 -17.11
C THR A 492 9.64 5.07 -18.26
N GLY A 493 9.10 4.78 -19.45
CA GLY A 493 9.13 5.73 -20.58
C GLY A 493 8.48 7.08 -20.27
N SER A 494 7.28 7.07 -19.69
CA SER A 494 6.56 8.30 -19.31
C SER A 494 7.19 9.04 -18.12
N ASN A 495 7.87 8.31 -17.22
CA ASN A 495 8.56 8.88 -16.06
C ASN A 495 9.93 9.46 -16.45
N VAL A 496 10.63 8.85 -17.41
CA VAL A 496 11.85 9.37 -18.03
C VAL A 496 11.57 10.68 -18.77
N ALA A 497 10.54 10.71 -19.62
CA ALA A 497 10.12 11.94 -20.28
C ALA A 497 9.80 13.05 -19.25
N ARG A 498 9.03 12.74 -18.20
CA ARG A 498 8.72 13.68 -17.11
C ARG A 498 9.95 14.11 -16.29
N ALA A 499 10.93 13.23 -16.08
CA ALA A 499 12.17 13.55 -15.38
C ALA A 499 13.06 14.49 -16.20
N VAL A 500 13.33 14.14 -17.45
CA VAL A 500 14.19 14.91 -18.37
C VAL A 500 13.54 16.26 -18.69
N LEU A 501 12.24 16.30 -19.03
CA LEU A 501 11.52 17.56 -19.28
C LEU A 501 11.44 18.44 -18.03
N GLY A 502 11.21 17.85 -16.85
CA GLY A 502 11.23 18.57 -15.58
C GLY A 502 12.60 19.18 -15.29
N THR A 503 13.68 18.42 -15.50
CA THR A 503 15.06 18.90 -15.34
C THR A 503 15.39 20.00 -16.34
N ALA A 504 15.02 19.84 -17.62
CA ALA A 504 15.23 20.85 -18.65
C ALA A 504 14.47 22.16 -18.36
N ALA A 505 13.20 22.07 -17.91
CA ALA A 505 12.43 23.25 -17.49
C ALA A 505 13.05 23.92 -16.25
N GLY A 506 13.53 23.13 -15.28
CA GLY A 506 14.27 23.64 -14.12
C GLY A 506 15.63 24.26 -14.48
N PHE A 507 16.30 23.75 -15.51
CA PHE A 507 17.51 24.36 -16.06
C PHE A 507 17.22 25.72 -16.67
N VAL A 508 16.21 25.83 -17.55
CA VAL A 508 15.79 27.11 -18.14
C VAL A 508 15.43 28.12 -17.05
N LEU A 509 14.63 27.71 -16.06
CA LEU A 509 14.23 28.57 -14.95
C LEU A 509 15.43 28.97 -14.07
N GLY A 510 16.31 28.02 -13.72
CA GLY A 510 17.50 28.27 -12.91
C GLY A 510 18.53 29.15 -13.62
N ALA A 511 18.69 28.99 -14.93
CA ALA A 511 19.54 29.83 -15.76
C ALA A 511 18.99 31.26 -15.86
N LEU A 512 17.67 31.44 -16.04
CA LEU A 512 17.03 32.76 -15.98
C LEU A 512 17.20 33.43 -14.61
N ILE A 513 17.05 32.67 -13.52
CA ILE A 513 17.25 33.15 -12.15
C ILE A 513 18.71 33.60 -11.94
N VAL A 514 19.71 32.77 -12.27
CA VAL A 514 21.13 33.11 -12.09
C VAL A 514 21.57 34.24 -13.02
N THR A 515 21.07 34.31 -14.26
CA THR A 515 21.40 35.44 -15.16
C THR A 515 20.77 36.76 -14.73
N ALA A 516 19.57 36.73 -14.13
CA ALA A 516 18.93 37.94 -13.58
C ALA A 516 19.54 38.41 -12.24
N LEU A 517 19.98 37.48 -11.38
CA LEU A 517 20.68 37.79 -10.12
C LEU A 517 22.16 38.16 -10.33
N GLY A 518 22.76 37.72 -11.45
CA GLY A 518 24.18 37.87 -11.75
C GLY A 518 25.07 37.09 -10.78
N THR A 519 26.33 37.51 -10.68
CA THR A 519 27.30 36.97 -9.71
C THR A 519 27.18 37.63 -8.33
N ASN A 520 26.00 38.16 -7.98
CA ASN A 520 25.79 38.81 -6.69
C ASN A 520 25.58 37.76 -5.60
N GLU A 521 26.64 37.51 -4.83
CA GLU A 521 26.67 36.53 -3.73
C GLU A 521 25.48 36.69 -2.76
N VAL A 522 25.17 37.92 -2.32
CA VAL A 522 24.06 38.19 -1.40
C VAL A 522 22.73 37.76 -1.99
N ALA A 523 22.54 38.00 -3.30
CA ALA A 523 21.31 37.66 -3.99
C ALA A 523 21.13 36.14 -4.16
N LEU A 524 22.23 35.40 -4.40
CA LEU A 524 22.24 33.94 -4.43
C LEU A 524 21.98 33.31 -3.05
N TRP A 525 22.56 33.88 -1.97
CA TRP A 525 22.27 33.46 -0.59
C TRP A 525 20.81 33.70 -0.18
N ILE A 526 20.16 34.76 -0.68
CA ILE A 526 18.72 35.00 -0.48
C ILE A 526 17.86 34.02 -1.30
N ALA A 527 18.30 33.66 -2.52
CA ALA A 527 17.60 32.70 -3.37
C ALA A 527 17.68 31.25 -2.83
N LEU A 528 18.77 30.89 -2.15
CA LEU A 528 19.03 29.51 -1.69
C LEU A 528 17.95 28.95 -0.73
N PRO A 529 17.48 29.67 0.33
CA PRO A 529 16.32 29.25 1.13
C PRO A 529 15.06 28.98 0.30
N VAL A 530 14.76 29.84 -0.69
CA VAL A 530 13.57 29.73 -1.53
C VAL A 530 13.66 28.50 -2.44
N ALA A 531 14.84 28.26 -3.02
CA ALA A 531 15.08 27.08 -3.85
C ALA A 531 15.05 25.78 -3.03
N ALA A 532 15.61 25.79 -1.81
CA ALA A 532 15.57 24.65 -0.89
C ALA A 532 14.15 24.34 -0.40
N PHE A 533 13.34 25.37 -0.12
CA PHE A 533 11.91 25.24 0.12
C PHE A 533 11.19 24.60 -1.08
N GLY A 534 11.39 25.16 -2.28
CA GLY A 534 10.77 24.69 -3.51
C GLY A 534 11.08 23.21 -3.80
N ALA A 535 12.34 22.81 -3.70
CA ALA A 535 12.79 21.45 -3.90
C ALA A 535 12.20 20.43 -2.90
N ALA A 536 11.75 20.87 -1.72
CA ALA A 536 11.11 20.03 -0.73
C ALA A 536 9.57 20.05 -0.79
N TYR A 537 8.96 21.17 -1.20
CA TYR A 537 7.51 21.38 -1.25
C TYR A 537 6.88 20.92 -2.57
N ILE A 538 7.43 21.41 -3.70
CA ILE A 538 6.85 21.21 -5.04
C ILE A 538 6.68 19.74 -5.45
N PRO A 539 7.62 18.81 -5.16
CA PRO A 539 7.45 17.40 -5.52
C PRO A 539 6.23 16.72 -4.89
N LYS A 540 5.72 17.26 -3.77
CA LYS A 540 4.60 16.69 -3.01
C LYS A 540 3.24 17.29 -3.39
N VAL A 541 3.22 18.53 -3.88
CA VAL A 541 2.00 19.34 -4.00
C VAL A 541 1.60 19.59 -5.46
N ILE A 542 2.56 19.48 -6.40
CA ILE A 542 2.33 19.80 -7.83
C ILE A 542 2.51 18.56 -8.71
N SER A 543 3.73 18.08 -8.88
CA SER A 543 4.03 16.87 -9.65
C SER A 543 5.50 16.45 -9.50
N PHE A 544 5.79 15.20 -9.86
CA PHE A 544 7.17 14.70 -9.97
C PHE A 544 8.05 15.54 -10.91
N ALA A 545 7.52 15.94 -12.07
CA ALA A 545 8.26 16.75 -13.05
C ALA A 545 8.58 18.15 -12.51
N ALA A 546 7.59 18.81 -11.88
CA ALA A 546 7.80 20.09 -11.19
C ALA A 546 8.80 19.95 -10.03
N GLY A 547 8.82 18.80 -9.35
CA GLY A 547 9.81 18.48 -8.33
C GLY A 547 11.23 18.38 -8.88
N GLN A 548 11.44 17.77 -10.04
CA GLN A 548 12.74 17.76 -10.73
C GLN A 548 13.16 19.17 -11.16
N ALA A 549 12.22 19.99 -11.64
CA ALA A 549 12.49 21.38 -11.97
C ALA A 549 12.98 22.17 -10.75
N ALA A 550 12.25 22.10 -9.64
CA ALA A 550 12.60 22.79 -8.40
C ALA A 550 13.95 22.31 -7.81
N PHE A 551 14.24 21.00 -7.88
CA PHE A 551 15.53 20.47 -7.49
C PHE A 551 16.68 20.99 -8.38
N THR A 552 16.45 21.11 -9.69
CA THR A 552 17.44 21.67 -10.62
C THR A 552 17.73 23.14 -10.33
N VAL A 553 16.70 23.93 -9.99
CA VAL A 553 16.88 25.33 -9.54
C VAL A 553 17.71 25.39 -8.26
N LEU A 554 17.40 24.57 -7.24
CA LEU A 554 18.21 24.46 -6.02
C LEU A 554 19.68 24.16 -6.35
N VAL A 555 19.93 23.16 -7.19
CA VAL A 555 21.28 22.76 -7.58
C VAL A 555 22.03 23.88 -8.31
N ILE A 556 21.40 24.54 -9.27
CA ILE A 556 22.02 25.64 -10.02
C ILE A 556 22.34 26.83 -9.10
N THR A 557 21.41 27.23 -8.24
CA THR A 557 21.64 28.29 -7.23
C THR A 557 22.77 27.89 -6.28
N LEU A 558 22.72 26.67 -5.74
CA LEU A 558 23.70 26.15 -4.78
C LEU A 558 25.11 26.11 -5.34
N PHE A 559 25.30 25.53 -6.53
CA PHE A 559 26.63 25.45 -7.11
C PHE A 559 27.17 26.83 -7.47
N ASN A 560 26.34 27.80 -7.88
CA ASN A 560 26.79 29.19 -8.08
C ASN A 560 27.14 29.93 -6.76
N VAL A 561 26.68 29.44 -5.60
CA VAL A 561 27.16 29.90 -4.27
C VAL A 561 28.51 29.26 -3.92
N LEU A 562 28.78 28.03 -4.35
CA LEU A 562 30.02 27.31 -4.04
C LEU A 562 31.18 27.67 -4.99
N ASP A 563 30.89 27.73 -6.30
CA ASP A 563 31.83 28.06 -7.37
C ASP A 563 31.05 28.72 -8.54
N PRO A 564 31.21 30.05 -8.78
CA PRO A 564 30.40 30.84 -9.72
C PRO A 564 30.72 30.54 -11.20
N THR A 565 30.28 29.36 -11.63
CA THR A 565 30.43 28.78 -12.98
C THR A 565 29.28 29.14 -13.94
N GLY A 566 28.27 29.84 -13.46
CA GLY A 566 27.11 30.32 -14.23
C GLY A 566 26.13 29.21 -14.61
N TRP A 567 25.56 29.33 -15.81
CA TRP A 567 24.51 28.43 -16.31
C TRP A 567 25.03 27.05 -16.76
N ARG A 568 26.35 26.89 -16.98
CA ARG A 568 26.93 25.67 -17.59
C ARG A 568 26.68 24.40 -16.77
N ILE A 569 26.70 24.48 -15.44
CA ILE A 569 26.37 23.35 -14.55
C ILE A 569 24.95 22.82 -14.79
N GLY A 570 24.00 23.70 -15.12
CA GLY A 570 22.63 23.31 -15.41
C GLY A 570 22.50 22.47 -16.69
N LEU A 571 23.32 22.74 -17.71
CA LEU A 571 23.35 21.94 -18.94
C LEU A 571 23.89 20.54 -18.68
N VAL A 572 25.04 20.45 -17.98
CA VAL A 572 25.67 19.19 -17.55
C VAL A 572 24.69 18.36 -16.72
N ARG A 573 23.90 18.99 -15.84
CA ARG A 573 22.88 18.32 -15.04
C ARG A 573 21.77 17.67 -15.87
N VAL A 574 21.37 18.29 -16.99
CA VAL A 574 20.37 17.72 -17.92
C VAL A 574 20.95 16.51 -18.67
N GLU A 575 22.19 16.63 -19.16
CA GLU A 575 22.93 15.55 -19.83
C GLU A 575 23.11 14.34 -18.92
N ASP A 576 23.68 14.53 -17.73
CA ASP A 576 23.92 13.45 -16.76
C ASP A 576 22.63 12.74 -16.36
N ILE A 577 21.53 13.49 -16.15
CA ILE A 577 20.22 12.88 -15.87
C ILE A 577 19.72 12.06 -17.05
N ALA A 578 19.82 12.56 -18.27
CA ALA A 578 19.37 11.83 -19.46
C ALA A 578 20.14 10.51 -19.64
N ILE A 579 21.46 10.52 -19.43
CA ILE A 579 22.31 9.31 -19.42
C ILE A 579 21.86 8.34 -18.34
N GLY A 580 21.68 8.80 -17.10
CA GLY A 580 21.23 7.97 -15.97
C GLY A 580 19.84 7.36 -16.19
N CYS A 581 18.93 8.13 -16.79
CA CYS A 581 17.61 7.67 -17.20
C CYS A 581 17.69 6.57 -18.27
N ALA A 582 18.54 6.74 -19.29
CA ALA A 582 18.73 5.77 -20.35
C ALA A 582 19.28 4.43 -19.83
N VAL A 583 20.29 4.45 -18.94
CA VAL A 583 20.81 3.25 -18.28
C VAL A 583 19.71 2.53 -17.50
N ALA A 584 18.92 3.27 -16.71
CA ALA A 584 17.81 2.71 -15.94
C ALA A 584 16.72 2.08 -16.82
N VAL A 585 16.43 2.66 -17.99
CA VAL A 585 15.51 2.08 -19.01
C VAL A 585 16.07 0.77 -19.55
N VAL A 586 17.30 0.77 -20.04
CA VAL A 586 17.93 -0.41 -20.67
C VAL A 586 17.98 -1.57 -19.69
N VAL A 587 18.45 -1.35 -18.45
CA VAL A 587 18.49 -2.39 -17.42
C VAL A 587 17.09 -2.87 -17.04
N SER A 588 16.10 -1.97 -16.92
CA SER A 588 14.73 -2.37 -16.60
C SER A 588 14.07 -3.18 -17.72
N ALA A 589 14.32 -2.83 -18.99
CA ALA A 589 13.78 -3.53 -20.15
C ALA A 589 14.39 -4.92 -20.33
N VAL A 590 15.72 -5.05 -20.19
CA VAL A 590 16.44 -6.32 -20.29
C VAL A 590 16.05 -7.29 -19.17
N MET A 591 15.92 -6.80 -17.93
CA MET A 591 15.56 -7.67 -16.80
C MET A 591 14.08 -8.05 -16.77
N TRP A 592 13.16 -7.18 -17.24
CA TRP A 592 11.71 -7.38 -17.05
C TRP A 592 10.87 -7.13 -18.33
N PRO A 593 10.95 -8.03 -19.34
CA PRO A 593 10.17 -7.91 -20.58
C PRO A 593 8.66 -8.19 -20.41
N ARG A 594 8.23 -8.80 -19.30
CA ARG A 594 6.80 -9.06 -19.00
C ARG A 594 6.27 -8.04 -17.99
N GLY A 595 5.11 -7.45 -18.27
CA GLY A 595 4.57 -6.33 -17.48
C GLY A 595 4.19 -6.67 -16.03
N VAL A 596 4.23 -5.66 -15.15
CA VAL A 596 3.88 -5.80 -13.72
C VAL A 596 2.48 -6.37 -13.51
N ALA A 597 1.49 -5.98 -14.34
CA ALA A 597 0.14 -6.52 -14.29
C ALA A 597 0.09 -8.06 -14.40
N THR A 598 0.88 -8.65 -15.31
CA THR A 598 0.94 -10.10 -15.50
C THR A 598 1.63 -10.80 -14.34
N THR A 599 2.61 -10.15 -13.71
CA THR A 599 3.30 -10.69 -12.53
C THR A 599 2.39 -10.64 -11.28
N ALA A 600 1.59 -9.57 -11.14
CA ALA A 600 0.63 -9.42 -10.04
C ALA A 600 -0.51 -10.43 -10.14
N ARG A 601 -1.12 -10.61 -11.32
CA ARG A 601 -2.15 -11.64 -11.57
C ARG A 601 -1.62 -13.02 -11.21
N ALA A 602 -0.54 -13.47 -11.85
CA ALA A 602 0.03 -14.80 -11.59
C ALA A 602 0.37 -15.06 -10.10
N ALA A 603 0.81 -14.04 -9.35
CA ALA A 603 1.06 -14.16 -7.91
C ALA A 603 -0.23 -14.29 -7.09
N ILE A 604 -1.28 -13.56 -7.46
CA ILE A 604 -2.62 -13.67 -6.83
C ILE A 604 -3.26 -15.02 -7.16
N ASP A 605 -3.21 -15.45 -8.42
CA ASP A 605 -3.75 -16.74 -8.88
C ASP A 605 -3.08 -17.91 -8.14
N THR A 606 -1.75 -17.85 -7.98
CA THR A 606 -0.97 -18.82 -7.18
C THR A 606 -1.39 -18.82 -5.71
N ALA A 607 -1.67 -17.65 -5.13
CA ALA A 607 -2.13 -17.55 -3.75
C ALA A 607 -3.54 -18.09 -3.56
N GLN A 608 -4.46 -17.81 -4.50
CA GLN A 608 -5.82 -18.36 -4.49
C GLN A 608 -5.80 -19.89 -4.55
N ASP A 609 -5.01 -20.50 -5.46
CA ASP A 609 -4.84 -21.96 -5.52
C ASP A 609 -4.33 -22.56 -4.20
N VAL A 610 -3.29 -21.97 -3.59
CA VAL A 610 -2.76 -22.44 -2.31
C VAL A 610 -3.80 -22.28 -1.18
N PHE A 611 -4.57 -21.19 -1.15
CA PHE A 611 -5.60 -20.98 -0.13
C PHE A 611 -6.82 -21.88 -0.31
N LEU A 612 -7.21 -22.20 -1.55
CA LEU A 612 -8.27 -23.19 -1.82
C LEU A 612 -7.82 -24.59 -1.38
N ARG A 613 -6.59 -25.00 -1.71
CA ARG A 613 -6.02 -26.28 -1.23
C ARG A 613 -5.91 -26.33 0.30
N TYR A 614 -5.52 -25.23 0.94
CA TYR A 614 -5.50 -25.12 2.40
C TYR A 614 -6.90 -25.19 3.02
N LEU A 615 -7.88 -24.48 2.45
CA LEU A 615 -9.28 -24.51 2.89
C LEU A 615 -9.85 -25.94 2.84
N ILE A 616 -9.69 -26.63 1.70
CA ILE A 616 -10.14 -28.01 1.51
C ILE A 616 -9.44 -28.97 2.49
N ALA A 617 -8.16 -28.75 2.79
CA ALA A 617 -7.44 -29.58 3.77
C ALA A 617 -7.95 -29.38 5.21
N VAL A 618 -8.26 -28.15 5.62
CA VAL A 618 -8.79 -27.88 6.98
C VAL A 618 -10.26 -28.28 7.13
N THR A 619 -11.07 -28.22 6.07
CA THR A 619 -12.44 -28.78 6.11
C THR A 619 -12.41 -30.30 6.17
N ALA A 620 -11.58 -30.96 5.35
CA ALA A 620 -11.39 -32.41 5.39
C ALA A 620 -10.91 -32.91 6.77
N ARG A 621 -10.03 -32.15 7.45
CA ARG A 621 -9.63 -32.42 8.84
C ARG A 621 -10.80 -32.39 9.83
N ILE A 622 -11.83 -31.57 9.57
CA ILE A 622 -13.05 -31.46 10.39
C ILE A 622 -14.07 -32.56 10.04
N THR A 623 -14.24 -32.91 8.76
CA THR A 623 -15.26 -33.87 8.28
C THR A 623 -14.80 -35.34 8.32
N ALA A 624 -13.51 -35.60 8.09
CA ALA A 624 -12.90 -36.94 8.22
C ALA A 624 -12.19 -37.17 9.57
N GLY A 625 -11.84 -36.09 10.28
CA GLY A 625 -11.16 -36.12 11.58
C GLY A 625 -9.62 -36.03 11.50
N SER A 626 -8.98 -35.76 12.64
CA SER A 626 -7.53 -35.60 12.74
C SER A 626 -6.77 -36.91 12.48
N THR A 627 -6.00 -36.95 11.40
CA THR A 627 -4.99 -37.99 11.13
C THR A 627 -3.59 -37.37 11.12
N PRO A 628 -2.52 -38.09 11.55
CA PRO A 628 -1.16 -37.52 11.55
C PRO A 628 -0.68 -37.01 10.19
N ALA A 629 -1.11 -37.66 9.10
CA ALA A 629 -0.83 -37.22 7.74
C ALA A 629 -1.63 -35.96 7.35
N GLY A 630 -2.90 -35.87 7.75
CA GLY A 630 -3.74 -34.69 7.52
C GLY A 630 -3.23 -33.46 8.28
N GLU A 631 -2.87 -33.60 9.56
CA GLU A 631 -2.30 -32.50 10.35
C GLU A 631 -0.96 -32.00 9.75
N ALA A 632 -0.10 -32.91 9.28
CA ALA A 632 1.14 -32.53 8.59
C ALA A 632 0.90 -31.81 7.25
N ALA A 633 -0.11 -32.23 6.47
CA ALA A 633 -0.48 -31.57 5.22
C ALA A 633 -1.10 -30.18 5.46
N VAL A 634 -1.91 -30.04 6.51
CA VAL A 634 -2.48 -28.75 6.94
C VAL A 634 -1.37 -27.79 7.38
N GLU A 635 -0.35 -28.26 8.09
CA GLU A 635 0.81 -27.43 8.48
C GLU A 635 1.64 -26.96 7.26
N ASP A 636 1.96 -27.87 6.32
CA ASP A 636 2.69 -27.53 5.10
C ASP A 636 1.91 -26.53 4.23
N LEU A 637 0.61 -26.75 4.03
CA LEU A 637 -0.26 -25.82 3.31
C LEU A 637 -0.41 -24.47 4.04
N ARG A 638 -0.36 -24.45 5.38
CA ARG A 638 -0.33 -23.22 6.18
C ARG A 638 0.98 -22.44 5.93
N GLU A 639 2.14 -23.10 5.98
CA GLU A 639 3.42 -22.46 5.66
C GLU A 639 3.46 -21.92 4.22
N GLN A 640 3.02 -22.73 3.25
CA GLN A 640 2.92 -22.32 1.84
C GLN A 640 1.97 -21.14 1.65
N GLY A 641 0.82 -21.14 2.33
CA GLY A 641 -0.14 -20.03 2.32
C GLY A 641 0.46 -18.73 2.82
N LEU A 642 1.25 -18.76 3.90
CA LEU A 642 1.94 -17.56 4.41
C LEU A 642 2.98 -17.00 3.42
N LEU A 643 3.63 -17.86 2.63
CA LEU A 643 4.56 -17.44 1.58
C LEU A 643 3.83 -16.88 0.35
N ALA A 644 2.75 -17.54 -0.08
CA ALA A 644 1.93 -17.12 -1.22
C ALA A 644 1.20 -15.80 -0.94
N TYR A 645 0.66 -15.62 0.28
CA TYR A 645 0.10 -14.35 0.77
C TYR A 645 1.07 -13.19 0.55
N ARG A 646 2.32 -13.32 1.01
CA ARG A 646 3.33 -12.27 0.86
C ARG A 646 3.63 -11.97 -0.61
N ALA A 647 3.81 -13.01 -1.43
CA ALA A 647 4.10 -12.84 -2.85
C ALA A 647 2.96 -12.10 -3.59
N ALA A 648 1.71 -12.43 -3.30
CA ALA A 648 0.53 -11.76 -3.87
C ALA A 648 0.38 -10.31 -3.37
N ASP A 649 0.47 -10.08 -2.06
CA ASP A 649 0.38 -8.76 -1.43
C ASP A 649 1.49 -7.82 -1.96
N ASP A 650 2.74 -8.29 -2.04
CA ASP A 650 3.85 -7.50 -2.57
C ASP A 650 3.75 -7.20 -4.07
N ALA A 651 3.28 -8.16 -4.87
CA ALA A 651 3.05 -7.95 -6.30
C ALA A 651 1.86 -6.99 -6.57
N ALA A 652 0.79 -7.11 -5.78
CA ALA A 652 -0.36 -6.21 -5.82
C ALA A 652 0.00 -4.78 -5.37
N ARG A 653 0.79 -4.63 -4.30
CA ARG A 653 1.33 -3.32 -3.87
C ARG A 653 2.12 -2.65 -4.99
N GLN A 654 3.01 -3.38 -5.68
CA GLN A 654 3.77 -2.85 -6.79
C GLN A 654 2.84 -2.40 -7.94
N TYR A 655 1.88 -3.25 -8.33
CA TYR A 655 0.89 -2.91 -9.36
C TYR A 655 0.08 -1.64 -9.01
N LEU A 656 -0.43 -1.52 -7.78
CA LEU A 656 -1.22 -0.37 -7.32
C LEU A 656 -0.39 0.92 -7.23
N SER A 657 0.90 0.81 -6.91
CA SER A 657 1.84 1.94 -6.89
C SER A 657 2.15 2.50 -8.28
N GLU A 658 2.03 1.68 -9.33
CA GLU A 658 2.40 2.05 -10.70
C GLU A 658 1.21 2.45 -11.57
N THR A 659 0.01 1.93 -11.27
CA THR A 659 -1.19 2.14 -12.09
C THR A 659 -1.77 3.58 -11.97
N GLY A 660 -1.21 4.41 -11.09
CA GLY A 660 -1.70 5.77 -10.81
C GLY A 660 -3.05 5.77 -10.10
N THR A 661 -3.65 6.95 -9.91
CA THR A 661 -4.89 7.15 -9.12
C THR A 661 -6.19 6.72 -9.82
N ALA A 662 -6.12 6.16 -11.04
CA ALA A 662 -7.30 5.75 -11.80
C ALA A 662 -8.01 4.55 -11.12
N VAL A 663 -9.18 4.81 -10.53
CA VAL A 663 -9.94 3.84 -9.71
C VAL A 663 -10.30 2.58 -10.50
N GLU A 664 -10.86 2.74 -11.71
CA GLU A 664 -11.28 1.65 -12.61
C GLU A 664 -10.20 0.58 -12.82
N LYS A 665 -8.93 0.99 -12.96
CA LYS A 665 -7.81 0.07 -13.19
C LYS A 665 -7.33 -0.64 -11.92
N ARG A 666 -7.66 -0.10 -10.74
CA ARG A 666 -7.26 -0.67 -9.44
C ARG A 666 -8.27 -1.70 -8.92
N THR A 667 -9.56 -1.44 -9.11
CA THR A 667 -10.66 -2.24 -8.51
C THR A 667 -10.53 -3.75 -8.71
N PRO A 668 -10.24 -4.30 -9.91
CA PRO A 668 -10.19 -5.75 -10.11
C PRO A 668 -9.08 -6.43 -9.30
N VAL A 669 -7.89 -5.82 -9.23
CA VAL A 669 -6.75 -6.37 -8.48
C VAL A 669 -6.95 -6.25 -6.97
N VAL A 670 -7.57 -5.16 -6.50
CA VAL A 670 -7.94 -5.03 -5.07
C VAL A 670 -8.95 -6.11 -4.70
N ARG A 671 -10.06 -6.26 -5.46
CA ARG A 671 -11.08 -7.31 -5.23
C ARG A 671 -10.46 -8.71 -5.22
N ALA A 672 -9.56 -9.03 -6.16
CA ALA A 672 -8.92 -10.35 -6.25
C ALA A 672 -7.98 -10.66 -5.06
N VAL A 673 -7.25 -9.66 -4.55
CA VAL A 673 -6.43 -9.80 -3.33
C VAL A 673 -7.31 -9.96 -2.10
N SER A 674 -8.37 -9.16 -1.95
CA SER A 674 -9.30 -9.28 -0.82
C SER A 674 -9.98 -10.65 -0.80
N ARG A 675 -10.40 -11.20 -1.96
CA ARG A 675 -10.94 -12.57 -2.08
C ARG A 675 -9.91 -13.62 -1.64
N ALA A 676 -8.67 -13.53 -2.13
CA ALA A 676 -7.60 -14.46 -1.75
C ALA A 676 -7.32 -14.40 -0.23
N ASN A 677 -7.22 -13.20 0.34
CA ASN A 677 -7.03 -12.99 1.77
C ASN A 677 -8.18 -13.57 2.59
N ARG A 678 -9.42 -13.45 2.10
CA ARG A 678 -10.63 -13.97 2.76
C ARG A 678 -10.61 -15.49 2.87
N LEU A 679 -10.27 -16.21 1.79
CA LEU A 679 -10.11 -17.67 1.79
C LEU A 679 -9.12 -18.12 2.87
N ARG A 680 -7.97 -17.45 2.98
CA ARG A 680 -6.98 -17.73 4.02
C ARG A 680 -7.52 -17.51 5.43
N VAL A 681 -8.19 -16.37 5.68
CA VAL A 681 -8.75 -16.03 7.01
C VAL A 681 -9.83 -17.03 7.45
N VAL A 682 -10.66 -17.50 6.52
CA VAL A 682 -11.65 -18.55 6.79
C VAL A 682 -10.97 -19.89 7.07
N ALA A 683 -9.99 -20.30 6.25
CA ALA A 683 -9.24 -21.53 6.47
C ALA A 683 -8.50 -21.52 7.83
N ASP A 684 -7.85 -20.42 8.20
CA ASP A 684 -7.24 -20.24 9.53
C ASP A 684 -8.27 -20.37 10.67
N SER A 685 -9.48 -19.83 10.48
CA SER A 685 -10.56 -19.88 11.48
C SER A 685 -11.14 -21.29 11.66
N ILE A 686 -11.12 -22.10 10.59
CA ILE A 686 -11.48 -23.53 10.62
C ILE A 686 -10.32 -24.38 11.19
N ALA A 687 -9.06 -23.98 10.97
CA ALA A 687 -7.89 -24.64 11.55
C ALA A 687 -7.85 -24.52 13.10
N ASP A 688 -8.27 -23.37 13.65
CA ASP A 688 -8.38 -23.13 15.10
C ASP A 688 -9.51 -23.97 15.77
N LEU A 689 -10.38 -24.64 15.01
CA LEU A 689 -11.41 -25.54 15.57
C LEU A 689 -10.82 -26.90 15.95
N VAL A 690 -11.35 -27.50 17.02
CA VAL A 690 -11.04 -28.87 17.44
C VAL A 690 -12.00 -29.83 16.74
N PRO A 691 -11.53 -30.81 15.94
CA PRO A 691 -12.40 -31.77 15.27
C PRO A 691 -13.12 -32.71 16.25
N THR A 692 -14.33 -33.12 15.87
CA THR A 692 -15.07 -34.19 16.53
C THR A 692 -14.39 -35.54 16.28
N ALA A 693 -14.47 -36.47 17.25
CA ALA A 693 -14.03 -37.85 17.05
C ALA A 693 -15.03 -38.61 16.14
N ASN A 694 -14.52 -39.22 15.07
CA ASN A 694 -15.28 -39.95 14.03
C ASN A 694 -16.45 -39.14 13.42
N PRO A 695 -16.21 -37.93 12.88
CA PRO A 695 -17.27 -37.00 12.48
C PRO A 695 -18.19 -37.58 11.39
N GLY A 696 -17.62 -38.24 10.37
CA GLY A 696 -18.38 -38.91 9.31
C GLY A 696 -19.21 -40.13 9.74
N VAL A 697 -19.11 -40.59 11.00
CA VAL A 697 -20.04 -41.59 11.58
C VAL A 697 -21.16 -40.91 12.35
N THR A 698 -20.85 -39.84 13.08
CA THR A 698 -21.82 -39.13 13.91
C THR A 698 -22.69 -38.14 13.14
N GLY A 699 -22.17 -37.54 12.07
CA GLY A 699 -22.87 -36.54 11.25
C GLY A 699 -22.55 -36.69 9.76
N PRO A 700 -22.83 -37.85 9.14
CA PRO A 700 -22.49 -38.11 7.73
C PRO A 700 -23.13 -37.12 6.76
N ARG A 701 -24.39 -36.70 6.99
CA ARG A 701 -25.08 -35.76 6.08
C ARG A 701 -24.47 -34.37 6.20
N LEU A 702 -24.20 -33.91 7.42
CA LEU A 702 -23.60 -32.61 7.68
C LEU A 702 -22.15 -32.52 7.16
N CYS A 703 -21.38 -33.61 7.28
CA CYS A 703 -20.05 -33.70 6.65
C CYS A 703 -20.14 -33.61 5.12
N ALA A 704 -21.08 -34.32 4.49
CA ALA A 704 -21.26 -34.28 3.04
C ALA A 704 -21.64 -32.88 2.52
N VAL A 705 -22.48 -32.13 3.24
CA VAL A 705 -22.80 -30.72 2.93
C VAL A 705 -21.53 -29.86 3.00
N ILE A 706 -20.74 -29.97 4.07
CA ILE A 706 -19.49 -29.21 4.24
C ILE A 706 -18.49 -29.50 3.12
N ASP A 707 -18.25 -30.77 2.79
CA ASP A 707 -17.28 -31.16 1.76
C ASP A 707 -17.73 -30.75 0.34
N ALA A 708 -19.03 -30.82 0.05
CA ALA A 708 -19.61 -30.36 -1.21
C ALA A 708 -19.43 -28.85 -1.40
N HIS A 709 -19.77 -28.05 -0.39
CA HIS A 709 -19.66 -26.58 -0.46
C HIS A 709 -18.20 -26.09 -0.42
N ALA A 710 -17.32 -26.73 0.36
CA ALA A 710 -15.88 -26.46 0.32
C ALA A 710 -15.27 -26.73 -1.08
N SER A 711 -15.77 -27.75 -1.78
CA SER A 711 -15.40 -28.03 -3.18
C SER A 711 -16.00 -27.02 -4.16
N HIS A 712 -17.22 -26.55 -3.90
CA HIS A 712 -17.95 -25.61 -4.75
C HIS A 712 -17.30 -24.22 -4.80
N ILE A 713 -16.78 -23.73 -3.67
CA ILE A 713 -16.02 -22.47 -3.57
C ILE A 713 -14.75 -22.48 -4.46
N GLY A 714 -14.23 -23.67 -4.80
CA GLY A 714 -13.15 -23.84 -5.77
C GLY A 714 -13.59 -23.82 -7.25
N ALA A 715 -14.88 -23.97 -7.53
CA ALA A 715 -15.46 -24.09 -8.88
C ALA A 715 -16.23 -22.81 -9.25
N VAL A 716 -15.53 -21.88 -9.91
CA VAL A 716 -16.11 -20.57 -10.29
C VAL A 716 -17.35 -20.72 -11.19
N GLY A 717 -18.50 -20.27 -10.69
CA GLY A 717 -19.66 -19.89 -11.50
C GLY A 717 -20.69 -21.00 -11.74
N VAL A 718 -21.47 -21.35 -10.72
CA VAL A 718 -22.74 -22.06 -10.87
C VAL A 718 -23.86 -21.26 -10.20
N ASP A 719 -24.76 -20.71 -11.00
CA ASP A 719 -25.99 -20.10 -10.50
C ASP A 719 -26.90 -21.16 -9.86
N GLY A 720 -27.48 -20.82 -8.71
CA GLY A 720 -28.61 -21.57 -8.13
C GLY A 720 -28.28 -22.63 -7.08
N ALA A 721 -27.06 -22.65 -6.51
CA ALA A 721 -26.82 -23.41 -5.29
C ALA A 721 -27.67 -22.86 -4.13
N GLU A 722 -28.43 -23.75 -3.49
CA GLU A 722 -29.15 -23.49 -2.25
C GLU A 722 -28.13 -23.23 -1.13
N ARG A 723 -28.31 -22.14 -0.37
CA ARG A 723 -27.32 -21.65 0.61
C ARG A 723 -26.92 -22.76 1.58
N ILE A 724 -25.62 -22.90 1.86
CA ILE A 724 -25.11 -23.90 2.82
C ILE A 724 -25.85 -23.88 4.16
N ALA A 725 -26.31 -22.69 4.60
CA ALA A 725 -27.09 -22.51 5.82
C ALA A 725 -28.39 -23.34 5.87
N ALA A 726 -29.12 -23.44 4.76
CA ALA A 726 -30.37 -24.20 4.69
C ALA A 726 -30.09 -25.71 4.72
N GLN A 727 -29.21 -26.17 3.83
CA GLN A 727 -28.82 -27.58 3.70
C GLN A 727 -28.18 -28.12 4.98
N ALA A 728 -27.38 -27.32 5.68
CA ALA A 728 -26.78 -27.72 6.94
C ALA A 728 -27.78 -27.82 8.09
N VAL A 729 -28.86 -27.02 8.11
CA VAL A 729 -29.94 -27.16 9.11
C VAL A 729 -30.71 -28.47 8.87
N ALA A 730 -31.10 -28.75 7.62
CA ALA A 730 -31.76 -30.02 7.28
C ALA A 730 -30.86 -31.24 7.58
N ALA A 731 -29.58 -31.17 7.22
CA ALA A 731 -28.61 -32.22 7.50
C ALA A 731 -28.37 -32.44 9.00
N LEU A 732 -28.27 -31.36 9.80
CA LEU A 732 -28.11 -31.42 11.26
C LEU A 732 -29.30 -32.11 11.93
N ARG A 733 -30.53 -31.76 11.54
CA ARG A 733 -31.74 -32.38 12.08
C ARG A 733 -31.79 -33.86 11.78
N ALA A 734 -31.56 -34.25 10.52
CA ALA A 734 -31.53 -35.65 10.12
C ALA A 734 -30.42 -36.45 10.80
N ASP A 735 -29.21 -35.89 10.96
CA ASP A 735 -28.12 -36.55 11.70
C ASP A 735 -28.40 -36.64 13.21
N THR A 736 -29.22 -35.76 13.77
CA THR A 736 -29.65 -35.86 15.17
C THR A 736 -30.71 -36.94 15.38
N GLU A 737 -31.64 -37.08 14.43
CA GLU A 737 -32.68 -38.11 14.46
C GLU A 737 -32.15 -39.52 14.14
N GLU A 738 -31.34 -39.66 13.09
CA GLU A 738 -30.84 -40.97 12.62
C GLU A 738 -29.55 -41.42 13.30
N ASN A 739 -28.61 -40.49 13.55
CA ASN A 739 -27.24 -40.80 13.99
C ASN A 739 -26.95 -40.34 15.43
N GLY A 740 -27.88 -39.64 16.09
CA GLY A 740 -27.78 -39.25 17.49
C GLY A 740 -26.65 -38.24 17.79
N ILE A 741 -26.30 -37.36 16.85
CA ILE A 741 -25.23 -36.39 17.03
C ILE A 741 -25.49 -35.49 18.25
N SER A 742 -24.57 -35.47 19.22
CA SER A 742 -24.69 -34.55 20.35
C SER A 742 -24.32 -33.12 19.96
N VAL A 743 -24.88 -32.15 20.68
CA VAL A 743 -24.60 -30.72 20.54
C VAL A 743 -23.09 -30.40 20.55
N ALA A 744 -22.31 -31.11 21.40
CA ALA A 744 -20.86 -30.95 21.47
C ALA A 744 -20.14 -31.47 20.22
N GLN A 745 -20.65 -32.54 19.59
CA GLN A 745 -20.11 -33.14 18.36
C GLN A 745 -20.52 -32.36 17.10
N ALA A 746 -21.71 -31.75 17.08
CA ALA A 746 -22.19 -30.90 15.99
C ALA A 746 -21.49 -29.52 15.96
N ARG A 747 -21.07 -29.00 17.12
CA ARG A 747 -20.50 -27.65 17.25
C ARG A 747 -19.36 -27.30 16.26
N PRO A 748 -18.29 -28.09 16.07
CA PRO A 748 -17.25 -27.75 15.10
C PRO A 748 -17.73 -27.85 13.64
N LEU A 749 -18.67 -28.76 13.33
CA LEU A 749 -19.25 -28.89 11.98
C LEU A 749 -20.11 -27.66 11.62
N ILE A 750 -20.97 -27.21 12.53
CA ILE A 750 -21.80 -26.01 12.34
C ILE A 750 -20.96 -24.73 12.35
N ALA A 751 -19.86 -24.66 13.12
CA ALA A 751 -18.92 -23.56 13.05
C ALA A 751 -18.19 -23.50 11.69
N THR A 752 -17.74 -24.64 11.16
CA THR A 752 -17.19 -24.72 9.79
C THR A 752 -18.21 -24.31 8.74
N THR A 753 -19.46 -24.75 8.89
CA THR A 753 -20.58 -24.35 8.02
C THR A 753 -20.77 -22.83 8.01
N ALA A 754 -20.73 -22.17 9.19
CA ALA A 754 -20.82 -20.71 9.29
C ALA A 754 -19.71 -20.02 8.49
N TYR A 755 -18.45 -20.46 8.67
CA TYR A 755 -17.31 -19.89 7.97
C TYR A 755 -17.30 -20.16 6.45
N LEU A 756 -17.89 -21.26 5.97
CA LEU A 756 -18.07 -21.51 4.53
C LEU A 756 -19.20 -20.65 3.95
N GLY A 757 -20.32 -20.48 4.67
CA GLY A 757 -21.40 -19.56 4.26
C GLY A 757 -20.96 -18.09 4.20
N GLU A 758 -19.98 -17.71 5.03
CA GLU A 758 -19.29 -16.42 4.93
C GLU A 758 -18.54 -16.20 3.60
N LEU A 759 -18.18 -17.27 2.87
CA LEU A 759 -17.57 -17.20 1.54
C LEU A 759 -18.63 -17.15 0.44
N GLU A 760 -19.72 -17.92 0.54
CA GLU A 760 -20.84 -17.86 -0.44
C GLU A 760 -21.39 -16.43 -0.60
N LEU A 761 -21.61 -15.72 0.51
CA LEU A 761 -22.15 -14.36 0.49
C LEU A 761 -21.21 -13.38 -0.26
N PHE A 762 -19.89 -13.63 -0.23
CA PHE A 762 -18.88 -12.84 -0.92
C PHE A 762 -18.86 -13.06 -2.44
N GLU A 763 -19.37 -14.20 -2.92
CA GLU A 763 -19.34 -14.60 -4.34
C GLU A 763 -20.64 -14.29 -5.11
N SER A 764 -21.58 -13.61 -4.46
CA SER A 764 -22.94 -13.35 -4.98
C SER A 764 -23.00 -12.42 -6.23
N PRO A 765 -24.05 -12.53 -7.08
CA PRO A 765 -23.97 -12.20 -8.51
C PRO A 765 -23.89 -10.70 -8.88
N ASP A 766 -24.18 -9.77 -7.96
CA ASP A 766 -24.03 -8.33 -8.24
C ASP A 766 -22.57 -7.97 -8.56
N SER A 767 -21.61 -8.76 -8.07
CA SER A 767 -20.19 -8.64 -8.44
C SER A 767 -19.88 -9.05 -9.88
N ALA A 768 -20.69 -9.93 -10.48
CA ALA A 768 -20.52 -10.45 -11.85
C ALA A 768 -21.24 -9.60 -12.90
N SER A 769 -22.40 -9.01 -12.57
CA SER A 769 -23.13 -8.14 -13.51
C SER A 769 -22.37 -6.86 -13.88
N ASP A 770 -21.50 -6.40 -12.96
CA ASP A 770 -20.60 -5.26 -13.13
C ASP A 770 -19.38 -5.63 -14.01
N ALA A 771 -18.88 -6.87 -13.90
CA ALA A 771 -17.80 -7.38 -14.73
C ALA A 771 -18.22 -7.52 -16.20
N ALA A 772 -19.41 -8.07 -16.46
CA ALA A 772 -19.98 -8.22 -17.81
C ALA A 772 -20.30 -6.89 -18.53
N ARG A 773 -20.21 -5.74 -17.83
CA ARG A 773 -20.33 -4.40 -18.41
C ARG A 773 -18.98 -3.74 -18.73
N THR A 774 -17.87 -4.44 -18.48
CA THR A 774 -16.49 -3.89 -18.63
C THR A 774 -15.58 -4.71 -19.55
N GLU A 775 -16.12 -5.67 -20.29
CA GLU A 775 -15.46 -6.29 -21.47
C GLU A 775 -15.77 -5.55 -22.78
#